data_AF-A0A1Q5JSJ3-F1
#
_entry.id   AF-A0A1Q5JSJ3-F1
#
_cell.length_a   1.000
_cell.length_b   1.000
_cell.length_c   1.000
_cell.angle_alpha   90.00
_cell.angle_beta   90.00
_cell.angle_gamma   90.00
#
_symmetry.space_group_name_H-M   'P 1'
#
loop_
_entity.id
_entity.type
_entity.pdbx_description
1 polymer ?
#
loop_
_entity_poly.entity_id
_entity_poly.type
_entity_poly.pdbx_seq_one_letter_code
_entity_poly.pdbx_strand_id
1 'polypeptide(L)'
;MTFDDENLPIPPAASWWHASVAFADPHVDAARALATALAEHRFHFLRKDGGVRLRTDQPAAGLLDQLIADRVITGWTGGAYEPETYAFGGPGGMAVAHDVFCADSPAALAETGTPGARERSVMLLSAMIREAGLDPFEAGDVYAQWAALRPPVTPPQGPALETAVSAMRRLMNADAALRPAPEAGWVERVAAFEDAGRRLRRLAADGRLIRGIRGVIAHHAIFAFNRAGVPAEAQAATAWLGRHVAFSTGEGADVSTRKSASADPSLPRMETTVTPVTDPINLREALAQRLIDSGHLRSKAAIDAFRTTDRSAFLPGVDLESAYKEDAVPIKHDAYGEMISCISAPSIVATQLEQLGAQPGHKVLEAGAATGYNAALLGKVVSPGGQVWTLDVDQDLVAGAGKHLAEADVDNATAVMADGAAGLPEHAPYDRIIFTVGAGDVPVKILDQLAPGGRLVLPMRIRGSISRSFAFERDGEMWKTVSCEMATFIPLRKGVCDDVYTLVPMAGEGNVRLETFSEQDIDRDALRTVLDQPQTRIYTGVKFRQGSAWEWLYLYLACVLPNGLSRLPGQRPGFTPHFGWGSMAALDGGSLAYLTIREGEDEEGRYWEVGVIGHGEDRADIAERVVNEIRAWDATGGNSAPEPGFRMAVADSRERLTAGDPRFIVDKPYSRLVVDWARKG
;
A
#
# COMPACT_ATOMS: atom_id res chain seq x y z
N MET A 1 17.43 -45.24 -28.81
CA MET A 1 16.64 -45.90 -27.76
C MET A 1 16.48 -44.91 -26.64
N THR A 2 15.33 -44.28 -26.64
CA THR A 2 14.79 -43.36 -25.62
C THR A 2 14.34 -44.19 -24.41
N PHE A 3 14.62 -43.70 -23.20
CA PHE A 3 13.95 -44.16 -21.99
C PHE A 3 13.29 -42.97 -21.32
N ASP A 4 11.97 -43.07 -21.24
CA ASP A 4 11.05 -42.35 -20.34
C ASP A 4 11.44 -42.57 -18.88
N ASP A 5 11.35 -41.52 -18.06
CA ASP A 5 10.82 -41.64 -16.70
C ASP A 5 10.33 -40.28 -16.17
N GLU A 6 9.26 -39.73 -16.76
CA GLU A 6 8.43 -38.73 -16.09
C GLU A 6 6.95 -39.07 -16.30
N ASN A 7 6.51 -40.08 -15.54
CA ASN A 7 5.11 -40.44 -15.43
C ASN A 7 4.40 -39.57 -14.37
N LEU A 8 4.45 -38.24 -14.55
CA LEU A 8 3.53 -37.33 -13.87
C LEU A 8 2.36 -37.04 -14.83
N PRO A 9 1.10 -37.32 -14.45
CA PRO A 9 -0.03 -36.93 -15.27
C PRO A 9 -0.14 -35.41 -15.24
N ILE A 10 0.39 -34.74 -16.26
CA ILE A 10 -0.03 -33.39 -16.62
C ILE A 10 -1.48 -33.55 -17.11
N PRO A 11 -2.50 -33.09 -16.38
CA PRO A 11 -3.82 -33.03 -16.97
C PRO A 11 -3.69 -32.08 -18.18
N PRO A 12 -4.18 -32.44 -19.37
CA PRO A 12 -4.17 -31.48 -20.46
C PRO A 12 -4.98 -30.27 -19.99
N ALA A 13 -4.31 -29.15 -19.74
CA ALA A 13 -4.99 -27.87 -19.70
C ALA A 13 -5.75 -27.81 -21.02
N ALA A 14 -7.08 -27.71 -20.95
CA ALA A 14 -7.91 -27.63 -22.15
C ALA A 14 -7.25 -26.61 -23.09
N SER A 15 -6.73 -27.10 -24.22
CA SER A 15 -5.88 -26.30 -25.09
C SER A 15 -6.75 -25.26 -25.77
N TRP A 16 -6.87 -24.09 -25.16
CA TRP A 16 -7.60 -22.98 -25.73
C TRP A 16 -7.00 -22.61 -27.08
N TRP A 17 -7.80 -22.65 -28.12
CA TRP A 17 -7.42 -22.08 -29.39
C TRP A 17 -7.48 -20.55 -29.28
N HIS A 18 -6.48 -19.85 -29.83
CA HIS A 18 -6.32 -18.40 -29.66
C HIS A 18 -6.15 -17.69 -30.99
N ALA A 19 -6.90 -16.59 -31.15
CA ALA A 19 -6.74 -15.67 -32.27
C ALA A 19 -6.94 -14.21 -31.86
N SER A 20 -6.21 -13.31 -32.51
CA SER A 20 -6.53 -11.88 -32.53
C SER A 20 -7.39 -11.60 -33.77
N VAL A 21 -8.61 -11.11 -33.56
CA VAL A 21 -9.62 -10.81 -34.59
C VAL A 21 -9.75 -9.31 -34.72
N ALA A 22 -9.60 -8.79 -35.94
CA ALA A 22 -9.68 -7.37 -36.26
C ALA A 22 -11.06 -7.01 -36.84
N PHE A 23 -11.59 -5.86 -36.45
CA PHE A 23 -12.86 -5.32 -36.92
C PHE A 23 -12.64 -4.10 -37.82
N ALA A 24 -13.61 -3.80 -38.68
CA ALA A 24 -13.72 -2.49 -39.32
C ALA A 24 -14.46 -1.53 -38.38
N ASP A 25 -14.13 -0.25 -38.42
CA ASP A 25 -14.94 0.76 -37.73
C ASP A 25 -16.19 1.13 -38.55
N PRO A 26 -17.38 1.24 -37.92
CA PRO A 26 -17.67 1.00 -36.51
C PRO A 26 -17.79 -0.49 -36.17
N HIS A 27 -17.13 -0.92 -35.10
CA HIS A 27 -16.95 -2.33 -34.72
C HIS A 27 -18.18 -3.01 -34.06
N VAL A 28 -19.31 -2.32 -33.93
CA VAL A 28 -20.50 -2.81 -33.19
C VAL A 28 -21.15 -4.00 -33.91
N ASP A 29 -21.37 -3.88 -35.22
CA ASP A 29 -22.04 -4.92 -35.99
C ASP A 29 -21.16 -6.16 -36.16
N ALA A 30 -19.85 -5.96 -36.32
CA ALA A 30 -18.84 -7.02 -36.35
C ALA A 30 -18.83 -7.83 -35.05
N ALA A 31 -18.89 -7.16 -33.89
CA ALA A 31 -18.95 -7.82 -32.60
C ALA A 31 -20.23 -8.66 -32.44
N ARG A 32 -21.40 -8.11 -32.82
CA ARG A 32 -22.68 -8.84 -32.76
C ARG A 32 -22.70 -10.06 -33.67
N ALA A 33 -22.23 -9.91 -34.91
CA ALA A 33 -22.16 -11.01 -35.86
C ALA A 33 -21.17 -12.09 -35.40
N LEU A 34 -20.03 -11.70 -34.81
CA LEU A 34 -19.08 -12.65 -34.22
C LEU A 34 -19.71 -13.41 -33.03
N ALA A 35 -20.49 -12.74 -32.19
CA ALA A 35 -21.21 -13.38 -31.08
C ALA A 35 -22.20 -14.44 -31.58
N THR A 36 -22.95 -14.13 -32.64
CA THR A 36 -23.88 -15.08 -33.28
C THR A 36 -23.14 -16.26 -33.91
N ALA A 37 -22.04 -16.00 -34.61
CA ALA A 37 -21.25 -17.06 -35.24
C ALA A 37 -20.68 -18.04 -34.21
N LEU A 38 -20.27 -17.53 -33.04
CA LEU A 38 -19.70 -18.33 -31.96
C LEU A 38 -20.74 -19.00 -31.04
N ALA A 39 -22.04 -19.01 -31.39
CA ALA A 39 -23.10 -19.52 -30.52
C ALA A 39 -22.90 -20.99 -30.08
N GLU A 40 -22.30 -21.81 -30.93
CA GLU A 40 -22.00 -23.24 -30.67
C GLU A 40 -20.62 -23.47 -30.05
N HIS A 41 -19.83 -22.41 -29.83
CA HIS A 41 -18.50 -22.49 -29.24
C HIS A 41 -18.51 -22.07 -27.78
N ARG A 42 -17.73 -22.76 -26.95
CA ARG A 42 -17.39 -22.23 -25.63
C ARG A 42 -16.22 -21.28 -25.79
N PHE A 43 -16.45 -19.98 -25.60
CA PHE A 43 -15.45 -18.96 -25.89
C PHE A 43 -15.35 -17.88 -24.82
N HIS A 44 -14.18 -17.28 -24.70
CA HIS A 44 -14.03 -16.00 -24.01
C HIS A 44 -13.15 -15.05 -24.81
N PHE A 45 -13.29 -13.75 -24.58
CA PHE A 45 -12.54 -12.75 -25.34
C PHE A 45 -12.00 -11.63 -24.45
N LEU A 46 -11.11 -10.81 -24.99
CA LEU A 46 -10.73 -9.51 -24.44
C LEU A 46 -10.76 -8.48 -25.55
N ARG A 47 -11.27 -7.27 -25.27
CA ARG A 47 -11.22 -6.16 -26.22
C ARG A 47 -9.80 -5.63 -26.36
N LYS A 48 -9.43 -5.29 -27.60
CA LYS A 48 -8.18 -4.61 -27.97
C LYS A 48 -8.49 -3.53 -28.99
N ASP A 49 -7.56 -2.61 -29.21
CA ASP A 49 -7.72 -1.54 -30.18
C ASP A 49 -8.02 -2.14 -31.56
N GLY A 50 -9.19 -1.78 -32.12
CA GLY A 50 -9.64 -2.29 -33.42
C GLY A 50 -10.10 -3.75 -33.45
N GLY A 51 -10.36 -4.43 -32.32
CA GLY A 51 -10.78 -5.84 -32.36
C GLY A 51 -10.92 -6.57 -31.02
N VAL A 52 -10.81 -7.90 -31.07
CA VAL A 52 -10.83 -8.77 -29.89
C VAL A 52 -9.74 -9.84 -29.95
N ARG A 53 -9.19 -10.20 -28.78
CA ARG A 53 -8.45 -11.46 -28.61
C ARG A 53 -9.43 -12.55 -28.21
N LEU A 54 -9.72 -13.45 -29.13
CA LEU A 54 -10.68 -14.55 -29.00
C LEU A 54 -9.98 -15.83 -28.53
N ARG A 55 -10.62 -16.54 -27.59
CA ARG A 55 -10.24 -17.88 -27.17
C ARG A 55 -11.44 -18.80 -27.26
N THR A 56 -11.28 -19.95 -27.89
CA THR A 56 -12.33 -20.96 -28.06
C THR A 56 -11.85 -22.33 -27.62
N ASP A 57 -12.79 -23.17 -27.20
CA ASP A 57 -12.56 -24.57 -26.85
C ASP A 57 -12.18 -25.44 -28.06
N GLN A 58 -12.61 -25.05 -29.27
CA GLN A 58 -12.27 -25.69 -30.53
C GLN A 58 -11.75 -24.67 -31.55
N PRO A 59 -10.88 -25.05 -32.49
CA PRO A 59 -10.40 -24.15 -33.53
C PRO A 59 -11.53 -23.50 -34.34
N ALA A 60 -11.52 -22.18 -34.43
CA ALA A 60 -12.55 -21.40 -35.15
C ALA A 60 -12.02 -20.76 -36.46
N ALA A 61 -10.86 -21.22 -36.96
CA ALA A 61 -10.20 -20.64 -38.15
C ALA A 61 -11.12 -20.55 -39.37
N GLY A 62 -11.77 -21.65 -39.76
CA GLY A 62 -12.68 -21.66 -40.91
C GLY A 62 -13.91 -20.77 -40.72
N LEU A 63 -14.41 -20.63 -39.49
CA LEU A 63 -15.49 -19.70 -39.15
C LEU A 63 -15.03 -18.25 -39.32
N LEU A 64 -13.83 -17.91 -38.85
CA LEU A 64 -13.28 -16.56 -39.03
C LEU A 64 -12.97 -16.25 -40.50
N ASP A 65 -12.50 -17.23 -41.27
CA ASP A 65 -12.28 -17.08 -42.72
C ASP A 65 -13.59 -16.78 -43.45
N GLN A 66 -14.69 -17.45 -43.05
CA GLN A 66 -16.02 -17.16 -43.57
C GLN A 66 -16.47 -15.73 -43.21
N LEU A 67 -16.24 -15.29 -41.97
CA LEU A 67 -16.55 -13.91 -41.55
C LEU A 67 -15.73 -12.85 -42.30
N ILE A 68 -14.50 -13.16 -42.74
CA ILE A 68 -13.72 -12.30 -43.64
C ILE A 68 -14.37 -12.27 -45.03
N ALA A 69 -14.74 -13.43 -45.58
CA ALA A 69 -15.39 -13.52 -46.89
C ALA A 69 -16.71 -12.74 -46.92
N ASP A 70 -17.47 -12.79 -45.83
CA ASP A 70 -18.73 -12.06 -45.63
C ASP A 70 -18.51 -10.57 -45.27
N ARG A 71 -17.24 -10.13 -45.18
CA ARG A 71 -16.83 -8.75 -44.83
C ARG A 71 -17.34 -8.28 -43.46
N VAL A 72 -17.54 -9.22 -42.54
CA VAL A 72 -17.94 -8.94 -41.15
C VAL A 72 -16.71 -8.53 -40.32
N ILE A 73 -15.57 -9.19 -40.53
CA ILE A 73 -14.29 -8.87 -39.88
C ILE A 73 -13.23 -8.54 -40.93
N THR A 74 -12.16 -7.83 -40.54
CA THR A 74 -11.11 -7.40 -41.48
C THR A 74 -9.94 -8.36 -41.56
N GLY A 75 -9.75 -9.21 -40.55
CA GLY A 75 -8.69 -10.20 -40.53
C GLY A 75 -8.59 -10.92 -39.18
N TRP A 76 -7.84 -12.01 -39.14
CA TRP A 76 -7.46 -12.65 -37.89
C TRP A 76 -6.03 -13.22 -37.95
N THR A 77 -5.40 -13.34 -36.79
CA THR A 77 -4.06 -13.94 -36.65
C THR A 77 -4.06 -14.92 -35.48
N GLY A 78 -3.53 -16.13 -35.69
CA GLY A 78 -3.39 -17.14 -34.63
C GLY A 78 -2.26 -16.81 -33.65
N GLY A 79 -2.32 -17.36 -32.44
CA GLY A 79 -1.27 -17.19 -31.43
C GLY A 79 -1.32 -18.25 -30.33
N ALA A 80 -0.40 -18.13 -29.37
CA ALA A 80 -0.37 -18.97 -28.17
C ALA A 80 -1.21 -18.33 -27.04
N TYR A 81 -1.97 -19.17 -26.31
CA TYR A 81 -2.67 -18.73 -25.12
C TYR A 81 -1.83 -18.98 -23.87
N GLU A 82 -1.44 -17.90 -23.21
CA GLU A 82 -0.81 -17.92 -21.88
C GLU A 82 -1.82 -17.38 -20.85
N PRO A 83 -2.41 -18.24 -20.00
CA PRO A 83 -3.35 -17.80 -18.98
C PRO A 83 -2.65 -16.99 -17.89
N GLU A 84 -3.27 -15.90 -17.44
CA GLU A 84 -2.84 -15.08 -16.31
C GLU A 84 -3.08 -15.78 -14.95
N THR A 85 -2.59 -17.01 -14.85
CA THR A 85 -2.85 -17.97 -13.76
C THR A 85 -2.51 -17.36 -12.41
N TYR A 86 -1.39 -16.64 -12.30
CA TYR A 86 -1.03 -15.97 -11.06
C TYR A 86 -2.05 -14.89 -10.67
N ALA A 87 -2.47 -14.07 -11.62
CA ALA A 87 -3.41 -12.98 -11.37
C ALA A 87 -4.78 -13.49 -10.92
N PHE A 88 -5.23 -14.64 -11.44
CA PHE A 88 -6.48 -15.26 -11.01
C PHE A 88 -6.34 -16.17 -9.78
N GLY A 89 -5.20 -16.14 -9.08
CA GLY A 89 -5.04 -16.86 -7.82
C GLY A 89 -4.70 -18.34 -7.97
N GLY A 90 -4.01 -18.72 -9.04
CA GLY A 90 -3.54 -20.07 -9.30
C GLY A 90 -4.46 -20.86 -10.24
N PRO A 91 -4.13 -22.12 -10.55
CA PRO A 91 -4.85 -22.92 -11.55
C PRO A 91 -6.36 -23.04 -11.25
N GLY A 92 -6.74 -23.19 -9.98
CA GLY A 92 -8.14 -23.29 -9.57
C GLY A 92 -8.92 -21.99 -9.81
N GLY A 93 -8.32 -20.84 -9.49
CA GLY A 93 -8.96 -19.55 -9.73
C GLY A 93 -8.98 -19.16 -11.21
N MET A 94 -7.97 -19.58 -11.98
CA MET A 94 -7.97 -19.44 -13.44
C MET A 94 -9.11 -20.24 -14.09
N ALA A 95 -9.36 -21.47 -13.62
CA ALA A 95 -10.50 -22.27 -14.09
C ALA A 95 -11.84 -21.59 -13.79
N VAL A 96 -12.00 -20.97 -12.61
CA VAL A 96 -13.18 -20.16 -12.30
C VAL A 96 -13.33 -18.98 -13.27
N ALA A 97 -12.23 -18.26 -13.54
CA ALA A 97 -12.22 -17.16 -14.48
C ALA A 97 -12.64 -17.59 -15.89
N HIS A 98 -12.13 -18.72 -16.38
CA HIS A 98 -12.55 -19.29 -17.67
C HIS A 98 -14.04 -19.63 -17.71
N ASP A 99 -14.57 -20.29 -16.67
CA ASP A 99 -15.98 -20.66 -16.61
C ASP A 99 -16.89 -19.42 -16.64
N VAL A 100 -16.62 -18.44 -15.78
CA VAL A 100 -17.46 -17.23 -15.68
C VAL A 100 -17.34 -16.35 -16.92
N PHE A 101 -16.15 -16.20 -17.50
CA PHE A 101 -15.99 -15.41 -18.72
C PHE A 101 -16.57 -16.10 -19.94
N CYS A 102 -16.60 -17.43 -20.00
CA CYS A 102 -17.33 -18.14 -21.05
C CYS A 102 -18.83 -17.93 -20.94
N ALA A 103 -19.40 -18.06 -19.75
CA ALA A 103 -20.82 -17.80 -19.53
C ALA A 103 -21.21 -16.35 -19.88
N ASP A 104 -20.31 -15.39 -19.63
CA ASP A 104 -20.56 -13.96 -19.86
C ASP A 104 -20.33 -13.51 -21.32
N SER A 105 -19.52 -14.24 -22.11
CA SER A 105 -19.01 -13.75 -23.42
C SER A 105 -20.04 -13.60 -24.53
N PRO A 106 -21.02 -14.50 -24.70
CA PRO A 106 -22.08 -14.31 -25.69
C PRO A 106 -22.80 -12.97 -25.49
N ALA A 107 -23.25 -12.69 -24.26
CA ALA A 107 -23.93 -11.46 -23.91
C ALA A 107 -23.01 -10.24 -24.01
N ALA A 108 -21.81 -10.29 -23.42
CA ALA A 108 -20.88 -9.16 -23.42
C ALA A 108 -20.43 -8.73 -24.83
N LEU A 109 -20.40 -9.66 -25.79
CA LEU A 109 -20.07 -9.36 -27.18
C LEU A 109 -21.29 -8.87 -27.96
N ALA A 110 -22.47 -9.48 -27.80
CA ALA A 110 -23.71 -9.04 -28.44
C ALA A 110 -24.19 -7.66 -27.96
N GLU A 111 -23.97 -7.35 -26.69
CA GLU A 111 -24.31 -6.07 -26.05
C GLU A 111 -23.31 -4.94 -26.40
N THR A 112 -22.35 -5.15 -27.30
CA THR A 112 -21.41 -4.09 -27.71
C THR A 112 -22.17 -2.84 -28.16
N GLY A 113 -21.77 -1.68 -27.62
CA GLY A 113 -22.39 -0.38 -27.92
C GLY A 113 -23.76 -0.15 -27.28
N THR A 114 -24.33 -1.11 -26.54
CA THR A 114 -25.58 -0.91 -25.80
C THR A 114 -25.34 -0.10 -24.52
N PRO A 115 -26.24 0.83 -24.15
CA PRO A 115 -26.16 1.53 -22.87
C PRO A 115 -26.26 0.57 -21.67
N GLY A 116 -25.75 0.99 -20.51
CA GLY A 116 -25.92 0.26 -19.24
C GLY A 116 -24.89 -0.83 -18.94
N ALA A 117 -23.85 -0.99 -19.78
CA ALA A 117 -22.83 -2.03 -19.61
C ALA A 117 -22.08 -1.91 -18.26
N ARG A 118 -21.85 -0.68 -17.79
CA ARG A 118 -21.20 -0.40 -16.50
C ARG A 118 -22.09 -0.87 -15.34
N GLU A 119 -23.36 -0.50 -15.36
CA GLU A 119 -24.33 -0.81 -14.31
C GLU A 119 -24.60 -2.33 -14.24
N ARG A 120 -24.74 -3.00 -15.38
CA ARG A 120 -24.82 -4.48 -15.45
C ARG A 120 -23.58 -5.15 -14.85
N SER A 121 -22.40 -4.63 -15.17
CA SER A 121 -21.14 -5.16 -14.64
C SER A 121 -21.02 -4.97 -13.11
N VAL A 122 -21.53 -3.86 -12.55
CA VAL A 122 -21.62 -3.66 -11.09
C VAL A 122 -22.53 -4.72 -10.45
N MET A 123 -23.70 -4.99 -11.03
CA MET A 123 -24.63 -5.99 -10.48
C MET A 123 -24.02 -7.40 -10.47
N LEU A 124 -23.34 -7.80 -11.56
CA LEU A 124 -22.67 -9.10 -11.67
C LEU A 124 -21.50 -9.22 -10.69
N LEU A 125 -20.66 -8.18 -10.60
CA LEU A 125 -19.58 -8.13 -9.62
C LEU A 125 -20.12 -8.23 -8.19
N SER A 126 -21.22 -7.55 -7.88
CA SER A 126 -21.85 -7.58 -6.56
C SER A 126 -22.43 -8.96 -6.23
N ALA A 127 -22.99 -9.67 -7.22
CA ALA A 127 -23.42 -11.07 -7.06
C ALA A 127 -22.23 -11.98 -6.72
N MET A 128 -21.10 -11.84 -7.43
CA MET A 128 -19.87 -12.59 -7.14
C MET A 128 -19.31 -12.28 -5.74
N ILE A 129 -19.23 -10.99 -5.37
CA ILE A 129 -18.73 -10.55 -4.05
C ILE A 129 -19.57 -11.14 -2.91
N ARG A 130 -20.90 -11.09 -3.03
CA ARG A 130 -21.80 -11.66 -2.01
C ARG A 130 -21.62 -13.17 -1.85
N GLU A 131 -21.55 -13.89 -2.96
CA GLU A 131 -21.38 -15.35 -2.93
C GLU A 131 -19.96 -15.81 -2.55
N ALA A 132 -18.97 -14.93 -2.73
CA ALA A 132 -17.65 -15.09 -2.14
C ALA A 132 -17.67 -14.99 -0.61
N GLY A 133 -18.78 -14.55 -0.01
CA GLY A 133 -18.96 -14.44 1.44
C GLY A 133 -18.23 -13.27 2.05
N LEU A 134 -17.91 -12.24 1.26
CA LEU A 134 -17.21 -11.06 1.73
C LEU A 134 -18.15 -10.14 2.51
N ASP A 135 -17.66 -9.59 3.62
CA ASP A 135 -18.36 -8.55 4.36
C ASP A 135 -18.32 -7.18 3.60
N PRO A 136 -19.05 -6.15 4.06
CA PRO A 136 -19.09 -4.83 3.41
C PRO A 136 -17.72 -4.16 3.25
N PHE A 137 -16.83 -4.28 4.25
CA PHE A 137 -15.48 -3.71 4.21
C PHE A 137 -14.57 -4.50 3.29
N GLU A 138 -14.71 -5.83 3.27
CA GLU A 138 -14.00 -6.69 2.33
C GLU A 138 -14.45 -6.44 0.89
N ALA A 139 -15.75 -6.20 0.67
CA ALA A 139 -16.27 -5.72 -0.60
C ALA A 139 -15.66 -4.34 -0.96
N GLY A 140 -15.64 -3.41 -0.01
CA GLY A 140 -14.97 -2.11 -0.17
C GLY A 140 -13.49 -2.24 -0.53
N ASP A 141 -12.79 -3.23 0.03
CA ASP A 141 -11.40 -3.51 -0.28
C ASP A 141 -11.23 -4.16 -1.67
N VAL A 142 -12.19 -4.95 -2.17
CA VAL A 142 -12.21 -5.35 -3.59
C VAL A 142 -12.20 -4.11 -4.49
N TYR A 143 -13.08 -3.13 -4.20
CA TYR A 143 -13.15 -1.89 -4.96
C TYR A 143 -11.89 -1.03 -4.79
N ALA A 144 -11.26 -1.02 -3.60
CA ALA A 144 -10.00 -0.32 -3.37
C ALA A 144 -8.84 -0.94 -4.15
N GLN A 145 -8.70 -2.26 -4.11
CA GLN A 145 -7.68 -2.99 -4.89
C GLN A 145 -7.92 -2.86 -6.40
N TRP A 146 -9.18 -2.79 -6.84
CA TRP A 146 -9.50 -2.50 -8.23
C TRP A 146 -9.15 -1.05 -8.61
N ALA A 147 -9.46 -0.08 -7.75
CA ALA A 147 -9.13 1.33 -7.97
C ALA A 147 -7.61 1.54 -8.07
N ALA A 148 -6.81 0.82 -7.27
CA ALA A 148 -5.35 0.86 -7.32
C ALA A 148 -4.77 0.39 -8.67
N LEU A 149 -5.53 -0.37 -9.46
CA LEU A 149 -5.16 -0.86 -10.80
C LEU A 149 -5.76 0.00 -11.92
N ARG A 150 -6.29 1.19 -11.60
CA ARG A 150 -6.94 2.10 -12.55
C ARG A 150 -6.37 3.52 -12.44
N PRO A 151 -6.53 4.34 -13.49
CA PRO A 151 -6.14 5.75 -13.44
C PRO A 151 -6.83 6.45 -12.25
N PRO A 152 -6.18 7.42 -11.61
CA PRO A 152 -6.80 8.23 -10.58
C PRO A 152 -7.99 8.99 -11.14
N VAL A 153 -9.03 9.17 -10.32
CA VAL A 153 -10.25 9.90 -10.69
C VAL A 153 -10.53 10.99 -9.69
N THR A 154 -10.99 12.14 -10.19
CA THR A 154 -11.63 13.15 -9.35
C THR A 154 -13.10 12.78 -9.19
N PRO A 155 -13.57 12.52 -7.96
CA PRO A 155 -14.97 12.21 -7.75
C PRO A 155 -15.86 13.43 -8.04
N PRO A 156 -17.10 13.22 -8.50
CA PRO A 156 -18.07 14.30 -8.55
C PRO A 156 -18.26 14.88 -7.14
N GLN A 157 -18.56 16.18 -7.05
CA GLN A 157 -18.86 16.86 -5.79
C GLN A 157 -20.32 17.34 -5.74
N GLY A 158 -20.83 17.61 -4.55
CA GLY A 158 -22.17 18.17 -4.36
C GLY A 158 -23.31 17.22 -4.80
N PRO A 159 -24.43 17.74 -5.34
CA PRO A 159 -25.62 16.94 -5.67
C PRO A 159 -25.38 15.79 -6.66
N ALA A 160 -24.36 15.91 -7.52
CA ALA A 160 -23.96 14.85 -8.45
C ALA A 160 -23.33 13.65 -7.72
N LEU A 161 -22.57 13.90 -6.64
CA LEU A 161 -22.03 12.84 -5.79
C LEU A 161 -23.14 12.06 -5.12
N GLU A 162 -24.08 12.75 -4.50
CA GLU A 162 -25.21 12.11 -3.79
C GLU A 162 -26.04 11.21 -4.72
N THR A 163 -26.25 11.67 -5.96
CA THR A 163 -26.95 10.90 -6.99
C THR A 163 -26.15 9.65 -7.39
N ALA A 164 -24.84 9.79 -7.61
CA ALA A 164 -23.96 8.68 -7.97
C ALA A 164 -23.81 7.66 -6.83
N VAL A 165 -23.72 8.12 -5.58
CA VAL A 165 -23.69 7.30 -4.37
C VAL A 165 -25.01 6.54 -4.22
N SER A 166 -26.16 7.21 -4.36
CA SER A 166 -27.48 6.56 -4.31
C SER A 166 -27.64 5.49 -5.40
N ALA A 167 -27.21 5.78 -6.63
CA ALA A 167 -27.26 4.83 -7.74
C ALA A 167 -26.34 3.62 -7.48
N MET A 168 -25.09 3.85 -7.08
CA MET A 168 -24.14 2.79 -6.79
C MET A 168 -24.61 1.91 -5.64
N ARG A 169 -25.13 2.51 -4.56
CA ARG A 169 -25.72 1.78 -3.43
C ARG A 169 -26.87 0.88 -3.87
N ARG A 170 -27.77 1.35 -4.73
CA ARG A 170 -28.86 0.50 -5.28
C ARG A 170 -28.32 -0.68 -6.08
N LEU A 171 -27.35 -0.44 -6.97
CA LEU A 171 -26.77 -1.49 -7.82
C LEU A 171 -26.02 -2.55 -7.02
N MET A 172 -25.25 -2.14 -6.00
CA MET A 172 -24.52 -3.06 -5.13
C MET A 172 -25.44 -3.96 -4.31
N ASN A 173 -26.61 -3.45 -3.92
CA ASN A 173 -27.58 -4.16 -3.07
C ASN A 173 -28.67 -4.90 -3.85
N ALA A 174 -28.83 -4.64 -5.15
CA ALA A 174 -29.84 -5.28 -5.96
C ALA A 174 -29.62 -6.80 -6.03
N ASP A 175 -30.71 -7.58 -5.94
CA ASP A 175 -30.69 -8.96 -6.42
C ASP A 175 -30.63 -8.93 -7.94
N ALA A 176 -29.46 -9.24 -8.49
CA ALA A 176 -29.22 -9.14 -9.92
C ALA A 176 -30.18 -10.04 -10.72
N ALA A 177 -30.60 -11.18 -10.16
CA ALA A 177 -31.51 -12.10 -10.83
C ALA A 177 -32.95 -11.55 -10.98
N LEU A 178 -33.34 -10.58 -10.14
CA LEU A 178 -34.68 -9.99 -10.11
C LEU A 178 -34.78 -8.66 -10.88
N ARG A 179 -33.78 -8.31 -11.69
CA ARG A 179 -33.82 -7.11 -12.55
C ARG A 179 -35.05 -7.13 -13.47
N PRO A 180 -35.78 -6.02 -13.69
CA PRO A 180 -36.96 -6.01 -14.54
C PRO A 180 -36.52 -5.98 -16.01
N ALA A 181 -37.32 -6.62 -16.86
CA ALA A 181 -37.02 -6.78 -18.28
C ALA A 181 -35.56 -7.22 -18.52
N PRO A 182 -35.13 -8.37 -17.95
CA PRO A 182 -33.79 -8.85 -18.15
C PRO A 182 -33.59 -9.30 -19.60
N GLU A 183 -32.39 -9.09 -20.13
CA GLU A 183 -32.03 -9.58 -21.45
C GLU A 183 -32.00 -11.12 -21.45
N ALA A 184 -32.10 -11.74 -22.63
CA ALA A 184 -31.99 -13.20 -22.76
C ALA A 184 -30.66 -13.70 -22.17
N GLY A 185 -30.71 -14.76 -21.34
CA GLY A 185 -29.52 -15.34 -20.71
C GLY A 185 -29.02 -14.61 -19.46
N TRP A 186 -29.70 -13.54 -19.01
CA TRP A 186 -29.26 -12.75 -17.85
C TRP A 186 -29.25 -13.54 -16.54
N VAL A 187 -30.25 -14.38 -16.29
CA VAL A 187 -30.34 -15.16 -15.04
C VAL A 187 -29.22 -16.19 -14.97
N GLU A 188 -28.92 -16.85 -16.09
CA GLU A 188 -27.81 -17.79 -16.24
C GLU A 188 -26.47 -17.09 -16.05
N ARG A 189 -26.33 -15.89 -16.60
CA ARG A 189 -25.15 -15.02 -16.42
C ARG A 189 -24.95 -14.66 -14.94
N VAL A 190 -26.01 -14.26 -14.24
CA VAL A 190 -25.94 -13.98 -12.79
C VAL A 190 -25.54 -15.25 -12.03
N ALA A 191 -26.16 -16.39 -12.33
CA ALA A 191 -25.85 -17.67 -11.68
C ALA A 191 -24.37 -18.09 -11.86
N ALA A 192 -23.76 -17.78 -13.01
CA ALA A 192 -22.34 -18.03 -13.25
C ALA A 192 -21.42 -17.16 -12.38
N PHE A 193 -21.75 -15.88 -12.19
CA PHE A 193 -21.00 -15.00 -11.27
C PHE A 193 -21.18 -15.42 -9.81
N GLU A 194 -22.38 -15.85 -9.44
CA GLU A 194 -22.67 -16.41 -8.11
C GLU A 194 -21.87 -17.69 -7.85
N ASP A 195 -21.85 -18.63 -8.81
CA ASP A 195 -21.06 -19.86 -8.71
C ASP A 195 -19.55 -19.58 -8.62
N ALA A 196 -19.06 -18.62 -9.40
CA ALA A 196 -17.69 -18.16 -9.32
C ALA A 196 -17.34 -17.65 -7.92
N GLY A 197 -18.21 -16.83 -7.31
CA GLY A 197 -18.05 -16.38 -5.92
C GLY A 197 -17.92 -17.55 -4.95
N ARG A 198 -18.87 -18.50 -4.98
CA ARG A 198 -18.84 -19.70 -4.11
C ARG A 198 -17.58 -20.54 -4.30
N ARG A 199 -17.12 -20.71 -5.53
CA ARG A 199 -15.92 -21.51 -5.84
C ARG A 199 -14.64 -20.80 -5.41
N LEU A 200 -14.53 -19.48 -5.61
CA LEU A 200 -13.42 -18.70 -5.10
C LEU A 200 -13.36 -18.74 -3.56
N ARG A 201 -14.51 -18.66 -2.89
CA ARG A 201 -14.60 -18.84 -1.44
C ARG A 201 -14.08 -20.20 -0.99
N ARG A 202 -14.47 -21.30 -1.64
CA ARG A 202 -13.96 -22.64 -1.34
C ARG A 202 -12.46 -22.73 -1.58
N LEU A 203 -11.97 -22.25 -2.72
CA LEU A 203 -10.53 -22.25 -3.01
C LEU A 203 -9.72 -21.43 -1.99
N ALA A 204 -10.27 -20.31 -1.51
CA ALA A 204 -9.66 -19.51 -0.46
C ALA A 204 -9.64 -20.26 0.87
N ALA A 205 -10.77 -20.85 1.27
CA ALA A 205 -10.90 -21.61 2.51
C ALA A 205 -9.99 -22.85 2.54
N ASP A 206 -9.80 -23.50 1.40
CA ASP A 206 -8.93 -24.66 1.23
C ASP A 206 -7.44 -24.29 1.10
N GLY A 207 -7.07 -23.00 1.13
CA GLY A 207 -5.70 -22.54 0.94
C GLY A 207 -5.14 -22.76 -0.48
N ARG A 208 -6.03 -22.90 -1.47
CA ARG A 208 -5.68 -23.21 -2.87
C ARG A 208 -5.57 -21.97 -3.76
N LEU A 209 -5.94 -20.79 -3.25
CA LEU A 209 -5.64 -19.52 -3.91
C LEU A 209 -4.24 -19.03 -3.53
N ILE A 210 -3.41 -18.74 -4.52
CA ILE A 210 -2.07 -18.17 -4.30
C ILE A 210 -2.07 -16.64 -4.14
N ARG A 211 -3.24 -16.01 -4.30
CA ARG A 211 -3.50 -14.58 -4.03
C ARG A 211 -4.71 -14.46 -3.12
N GLY A 212 -4.77 -13.41 -2.31
CA GLY A 212 -5.96 -13.13 -1.51
C GLY A 212 -7.22 -12.99 -2.36
N ILE A 213 -8.34 -13.55 -1.89
CA ILE A 213 -9.62 -13.61 -2.64
C ILE A 213 -10.09 -12.23 -3.12
N ARG A 214 -9.87 -11.17 -2.31
CA ARG A 214 -10.22 -9.79 -2.65
C ARG A 214 -9.49 -9.29 -3.91
N GLY A 215 -8.19 -9.57 -4.00
CA GLY A 215 -7.37 -9.22 -5.16
C GLY A 215 -7.68 -10.07 -6.40
N VAL A 216 -8.10 -11.33 -6.19
CA VAL A 216 -8.59 -12.19 -7.26
C VAL A 216 -9.92 -11.66 -7.82
N ILE A 217 -10.87 -11.28 -6.98
CA ILE A 217 -12.16 -10.70 -7.40
C ILE A 217 -11.96 -9.31 -8.03
N ALA A 218 -11.06 -8.48 -7.52
CA ALA A 218 -10.69 -7.21 -8.15
C ALA A 218 -10.16 -7.44 -9.59
N HIS A 219 -9.41 -8.52 -9.81
CA HIS A 219 -8.95 -8.90 -11.15
C HIS A 219 -10.11 -9.40 -12.05
N HIS A 220 -11.10 -10.11 -11.48
CA HIS A 220 -12.32 -10.46 -12.21
C HIS A 220 -13.11 -9.21 -12.63
N ALA A 221 -13.19 -8.18 -11.78
CA ALA A 221 -13.82 -6.91 -12.11
C ALA A 221 -13.16 -6.27 -13.34
N ILE A 222 -11.83 -6.19 -13.37
CA ILE A 222 -11.07 -5.65 -14.50
C ILE A 222 -11.44 -6.36 -15.82
N PHE A 223 -11.42 -7.69 -15.82
CA PHE A 223 -11.70 -8.47 -17.03
C PHE A 223 -13.17 -8.39 -17.45
N ALA A 224 -14.11 -8.44 -16.52
CA ALA A 224 -15.53 -8.29 -16.80
C ALA A 224 -15.85 -6.92 -17.42
N PHE A 225 -15.34 -5.84 -16.83
CA PHE A 225 -15.58 -4.48 -17.33
C PHE A 225 -14.87 -4.21 -18.67
N ASN A 226 -13.65 -4.73 -18.87
CA ASN A 226 -12.96 -4.64 -20.15
C ASN A 226 -13.74 -5.37 -21.26
N ARG A 227 -14.30 -6.55 -20.97
CA ARG A 227 -15.12 -7.32 -21.92
C ARG A 227 -16.46 -6.64 -22.21
N ALA A 228 -17.06 -6.00 -21.21
CA ALA A 228 -18.27 -5.19 -21.38
C ALA A 228 -18.03 -3.88 -22.15
N GLY A 229 -16.77 -3.52 -22.44
CA GLY A 229 -16.43 -2.30 -23.18
C GLY A 229 -16.53 -1.03 -22.35
N VAL A 230 -16.42 -1.13 -21.02
CA VAL A 230 -16.43 0.03 -20.14
C VAL A 230 -15.06 0.72 -20.19
N PRO A 231 -14.97 2.03 -20.51
CA PRO A 231 -13.70 2.76 -20.55
C PRO A 231 -12.93 2.71 -19.22
N ALA A 232 -11.60 2.74 -19.26
CA ALA A 232 -10.76 2.66 -18.06
C ALA A 232 -11.09 3.76 -17.02
N GLU A 233 -11.41 4.98 -17.48
CA GLU A 233 -11.84 6.09 -16.63
C GLU A 233 -13.20 5.81 -15.94
N ALA A 234 -14.15 5.25 -16.68
CA ALA A 234 -15.45 4.87 -16.11
C ALA A 234 -15.30 3.71 -15.11
N GLN A 235 -14.36 2.78 -15.36
CA GLN A 235 -14.00 1.75 -14.40
C GLN A 235 -13.37 2.33 -13.13
N ALA A 236 -12.48 3.31 -13.27
CA ALA A 236 -11.87 4.00 -12.14
C ALA A 236 -12.92 4.73 -11.28
N ALA A 237 -13.86 5.42 -11.91
CA ALA A 237 -14.98 6.07 -11.24
C ALA A 237 -15.89 5.05 -10.53
N THR A 238 -16.20 3.92 -11.16
CA THR A 238 -16.95 2.82 -10.52
C THR A 238 -16.20 2.24 -9.33
N ALA A 239 -14.89 2.03 -9.46
CA ALA A 239 -14.06 1.50 -8.39
C ALA A 239 -14.02 2.46 -7.19
N TRP A 240 -13.85 3.76 -7.46
CA TRP A 240 -13.92 4.80 -6.43
C TRP A 240 -15.31 4.87 -5.76
N LEU A 241 -16.40 4.87 -6.54
CA LEU A 241 -17.77 4.94 -6.00
C LEU A 241 -18.11 3.70 -5.16
N GLY A 242 -17.72 2.51 -5.62
CA GLY A 242 -17.95 1.27 -4.85
C GLY A 242 -17.17 1.24 -3.55
N ARG A 243 -15.92 1.71 -3.56
CA ARG A 243 -15.13 1.93 -2.35
C ARG A 243 -15.82 2.95 -1.43
N HIS A 244 -16.22 4.10 -1.97
CA HIS A 244 -16.85 5.18 -1.20
C HIS A 244 -18.14 4.72 -0.53
N VAL A 245 -19.03 4.04 -1.25
CA VAL A 245 -20.28 3.47 -0.71
C VAL A 245 -20.00 2.40 0.35
N ALA A 246 -19.03 1.53 0.11
CA ALA A 246 -18.71 0.46 1.06
C ALA A 246 -18.12 0.97 2.39
N PHE A 247 -17.43 2.12 2.36
CA PHE A 247 -16.79 2.72 3.54
C PHE A 247 -17.52 3.96 4.10
N SER A 248 -18.62 4.43 3.49
CA SER A 248 -19.35 5.61 3.96
C SER A 248 -20.12 5.34 5.26
N THR A 249 -19.98 6.24 6.23
CA THR A 249 -20.64 6.16 7.55
C THR A 249 -21.99 6.88 7.52
N GLY A 250 -23.06 6.19 7.11
CA GLY A 250 -24.43 6.69 7.21
C GLY A 250 -25.45 5.57 7.04
N GLU A 251 -26.19 5.24 8.11
CA GLU A 251 -27.23 4.19 8.19
C GLU A 251 -26.79 2.76 7.82
N GLY A 252 -26.08 2.08 8.74
CA GLY A 252 -25.74 0.65 8.60
C GLY A 252 -24.66 0.40 7.53
N ALA A 253 -23.97 -0.73 7.60
CA ALA A 253 -23.02 -1.07 6.56
C ALA A 253 -23.77 -1.28 5.23
N ASP A 254 -23.61 -0.35 4.29
CA ASP A 254 -24.46 -0.14 3.11
C ASP A 254 -24.32 -1.18 2.00
N VAL A 255 -23.59 -2.28 2.24
CA VAL A 255 -23.45 -3.39 1.30
C VAL A 255 -24.05 -4.63 1.96
N SER A 256 -25.30 -4.94 1.65
CA SER A 256 -26.00 -6.09 2.20
C SER A 256 -25.31 -7.39 1.81
N THR A 257 -24.96 -8.20 2.82
CA THR A 257 -24.53 -9.58 2.66
C THR A 257 -25.71 -10.52 2.33
N ARG A 258 -26.94 -10.00 2.30
CA ARG A 258 -28.19 -10.72 2.00
C ARG A 258 -28.85 -10.20 0.72
N LYS A 259 -29.51 -11.07 -0.04
CA LYS A 259 -30.35 -10.67 -1.18
C LYS A 259 -31.53 -9.81 -0.67
N SER A 260 -31.70 -8.60 -1.21
CA SER A 260 -32.84 -7.72 -0.89
C SER A 260 -33.99 -7.96 -1.87
N ALA A 261 -35.23 -7.99 -1.36
CA ALA A 261 -36.46 -8.23 -2.14
C ALA A 261 -37.00 -6.97 -2.87
N SER A 262 -36.27 -5.86 -2.87
CA SER A 262 -36.72 -4.62 -3.53
C SER A 262 -36.78 -4.79 -5.05
N ALA A 263 -37.99 -4.69 -5.60
CA ALA A 263 -38.31 -4.89 -7.01
C ALA A 263 -38.25 -3.61 -7.87
N ASP A 264 -37.54 -2.56 -7.45
CA ASP A 264 -37.34 -1.36 -8.28
C ASP A 264 -35.86 -1.11 -8.64
N PRO A 265 -35.38 -1.71 -9.75
CA PRO A 265 -34.08 -1.53 -10.34
C PRO A 265 -34.23 -0.69 -11.61
N SER A 266 -34.98 0.42 -11.53
CA SER A 266 -34.73 1.50 -12.49
C SER A 266 -33.22 1.76 -12.50
N LEU A 267 -32.59 1.73 -13.68
CA LEU A 267 -31.17 2.00 -13.87
C LEU A 267 -31.01 3.53 -14.00
N PRO A 268 -30.90 4.34 -12.93
CA PRO A 268 -30.45 5.70 -13.12
C PRO A 268 -29.05 5.60 -13.73
N ARG A 269 -28.86 6.22 -14.89
CA ARG A 269 -27.55 6.34 -15.50
C ARG A 269 -26.64 6.97 -14.46
N MET A 270 -25.52 6.32 -14.11
CA MET A 270 -24.52 6.98 -13.26
C MET A 270 -23.92 8.15 -14.08
N GLU A 271 -24.49 9.35 -13.96
CA GLU A 271 -23.93 10.55 -14.58
C GLU A 271 -22.69 10.95 -13.81
N THR A 272 -21.53 10.59 -14.35
CA THR A 272 -20.24 11.01 -13.83
C THR A 272 -19.54 11.69 -14.98
N THR A 273 -19.53 13.02 -14.97
CA THR A 273 -18.58 13.78 -15.78
C THR A 273 -17.22 13.56 -15.14
N VAL A 274 -16.49 12.56 -15.61
CA VAL A 274 -15.10 12.32 -15.22
C VAL A 274 -14.25 13.17 -16.16
N THR A 275 -13.59 14.18 -15.61
CA THR A 275 -12.50 14.85 -16.31
C THR A 275 -11.22 14.12 -15.92
N PRO A 276 -10.44 13.57 -16.87
CA PRO A 276 -9.12 13.04 -16.56
C PRO A 276 -8.27 14.19 -15.99
N VAL A 277 -7.63 13.96 -14.84
CA VAL A 277 -6.74 14.95 -14.25
C VAL A 277 -5.39 14.87 -14.93
N THR A 278 -5.27 15.51 -16.09
CA THR A 278 -3.97 15.68 -16.77
C THR A 278 -3.30 17.00 -16.42
N ASP A 279 -3.93 17.84 -15.59
CA ASP A 279 -3.39 19.12 -15.16
C ASP A 279 -2.57 18.95 -13.86
N PRO A 280 -1.24 19.24 -13.87
CA PRO A 280 -0.40 19.23 -12.68
C PRO A 280 -0.98 20.04 -11.51
N ILE A 281 -1.70 21.14 -11.78
CA ILE A 281 -2.29 21.99 -10.74
C ILE A 281 -3.35 21.23 -9.97
N ASN A 282 -4.23 20.50 -10.67
CA ASN A 282 -5.31 19.74 -10.05
C ASN A 282 -4.78 18.55 -9.25
N LEU A 283 -3.74 17.86 -9.74
CA LEU A 283 -3.09 16.78 -8.99
C LEU A 283 -2.42 17.30 -7.72
N ARG A 284 -1.79 18.47 -7.79
CA ARG A 284 -1.18 19.15 -6.64
C ARG A 284 -2.23 19.57 -5.59
N GLU A 285 -3.32 20.18 -6.02
CA GLU A 285 -4.42 20.54 -5.12
C GLU A 285 -5.08 19.31 -4.50
N ALA A 286 -5.31 18.25 -5.27
CA ALA A 286 -5.86 17.00 -4.76
C ALA A 286 -4.91 16.33 -3.74
N LEU A 287 -3.60 16.37 -3.97
CA LEU A 287 -2.62 15.91 -2.99
C LEU A 287 -2.70 16.73 -1.70
N ALA A 288 -2.62 18.07 -1.81
CA ALA A 288 -2.68 18.95 -0.66
C ALA A 288 -3.97 18.74 0.16
N GLN A 289 -5.12 18.60 -0.52
CA GLN A 289 -6.40 18.36 0.14
C GLN A 289 -6.44 17.02 0.88
N ARG A 290 -5.92 15.93 0.28
CA ARG A 290 -5.83 14.63 0.97
C ARG A 290 -4.98 14.71 2.25
N LEU A 291 -3.89 15.47 2.21
CA LEU A 291 -3.01 15.66 3.37
C LEU A 291 -3.67 16.50 4.47
N ILE A 292 -4.51 17.47 4.09
CA ILE A 292 -5.33 18.24 5.02
C ILE A 292 -6.40 17.35 5.67
N ASP A 293 -7.17 16.62 4.86
CA ASP A 293 -8.28 15.79 5.34
C ASP A 293 -7.80 14.66 6.28
N SER A 294 -6.60 14.13 6.03
CA SER A 294 -5.95 13.11 6.88
C SER A 294 -5.24 13.68 8.11
N GLY A 295 -5.17 15.01 8.25
CA GLY A 295 -4.54 15.68 9.39
C GLY A 295 -3.02 15.79 9.35
N HIS A 296 -2.35 15.28 8.31
CA HIS A 296 -0.89 15.36 8.15
C HIS A 296 -0.41 16.78 7.81
N LEU A 297 -1.26 17.59 7.19
CA LEU A 297 -0.93 18.96 6.76
C LEU A 297 -1.95 19.95 7.36
N ARG A 298 -1.48 20.89 8.18
CA ARG A 298 -2.37 21.67 9.08
C ARG A 298 -2.09 23.16 9.05
N SER A 299 -0.82 23.54 9.10
CA SER A 299 -0.38 24.93 9.18
C SER A 299 -0.57 25.64 7.83
N LYS A 300 -1.01 26.90 7.89
CA LYS A 300 -1.23 27.70 6.66
C LYS A 300 0.03 27.77 5.78
N ALA A 301 1.20 27.99 6.39
CA ALA A 301 2.45 28.09 5.65
C ALA A 301 2.80 26.79 4.91
N ALA A 302 2.66 25.63 5.55
CA ALA A 302 2.91 24.34 4.91
C ALA A 302 1.86 24.03 3.82
N ILE A 303 0.58 24.32 4.06
CA ILE A 303 -0.49 24.19 3.07
C ILE A 303 -0.18 25.01 1.82
N ASP A 304 0.16 26.29 1.99
CA ASP A 304 0.49 27.17 0.88
C ASP A 304 1.75 26.69 0.13
N ALA A 305 2.76 26.19 0.84
CA ALA A 305 3.96 25.61 0.22
C ALA A 305 3.63 24.39 -0.65
N PHE A 306 2.81 23.45 -0.16
CA PHE A 306 2.38 22.27 -0.94
C PHE A 306 1.53 22.66 -2.16
N ARG A 307 0.65 23.66 -2.04
CA ARG A 307 -0.21 24.13 -3.14
C ARG A 307 0.54 24.88 -4.24
N THR A 308 1.70 25.47 -3.91
CA THR A 308 2.45 26.32 -4.84
C THR A 308 3.73 25.67 -5.39
N THR A 309 4.22 24.60 -4.77
CA THR A 309 5.42 23.90 -5.21
C THR A 309 5.07 22.74 -6.13
N ASP A 310 5.49 22.80 -7.39
CA ASP A 310 5.27 21.71 -8.35
C ASP A 310 6.20 20.53 -8.05
N ARG A 311 5.66 19.49 -7.40
CA ARG A 311 6.40 18.27 -7.06
C ARG A 311 6.95 17.54 -8.29
N SER A 312 6.25 17.61 -9.42
CA SER A 312 6.65 16.90 -10.64
C SER A 312 7.92 17.47 -11.27
N ALA A 313 8.17 18.77 -11.09
CA ALA A 313 9.40 19.44 -11.53
C ALA A 313 10.66 18.91 -10.83
N PHE A 314 10.52 18.33 -9.63
CA PHE A 314 11.61 17.73 -8.86
C PHE A 314 11.75 16.22 -9.10
N LEU A 315 10.97 15.63 -10.02
CA LEU A 315 10.92 14.19 -10.29
C LEU A 315 11.07 13.90 -11.80
N PRO A 316 12.22 14.23 -12.41
CA PRO A 316 12.43 13.99 -13.84
C PRO A 316 12.31 12.50 -14.16
N GLY A 317 11.52 12.17 -15.18
CA GLY A 317 11.31 10.80 -15.64
C GLY A 317 10.21 10.01 -14.92
N VAL A 318 9.55 10.62 -13.93
CA VAL A 318 8.35 10.08 -13.28
C VAL A 318 7.13 10.65 -13.98
N ASP A 319 6.15 9.81 -14.30
CA ASP A 319 4.90 10.28 -14.88
C ASP A 319 4.15 11.19 -13.89
N LEU A 320 3.38 12.14 -14.43
CA LEU A 320 2.74 13.18 -13.65
C LEU A 320 1.83 12.63 -12.55
N GLU A 321 1.06 11.57 -12.82
CA GLU A 321 0.17 10.99 -11.81
C GLU A 321 0.96 10.35 -10.67
N SER A 322 2.00 9.59 -11.00
CA SER A 322 2.86 8.94 -10.00
C SER A 322 3.62 9.95 -9.15
N ALA A 323 3.99 11.12 -9.67
CA ALA A 323 4.61 12.19 -8.90
C ALA A 323 3.74 12.68 -7.72
N TYR A 324 2.41 12.57 -7.83
CA TYR A 324 1.45 13.02 -6.82
C TYR A 324 0.77 11.88 -6.04
N LYS A 325 1.22 10.62 -6.20
CA LYS A 325 0.76 9.48 -5.38
C LYS A 325 1.31 9.55 -3.97
N GLU A 326 0.60 8.89 -3.04
CA GLU A 326 1.04 8.71 -1.65
C GLU A 326 2.06 7.56 -1.57
N ASP A 327 3.24 7.77 -2.15
CA ASP A 327 4.32 6.79 -2.13
C ASP A 327 5.68 7.51 -2.16
N ALA A 328 6.70 6.82 -1.67
CA ALA A 328 8.07 7.25 -1.83
C ALA A 328 8.52 7.00 -3.28
N VAL A 329 9.35 7.89 -3.81
CA VAL A 329 9.88 7.77 -5.17
C VAL A 329 11.37 7.50 -5.10
N PRO A 330 11.85 6.30 -5.49
CA PRO A 330 13.27 5.99 -5.54
C PRO A 330 14.01 6.93 -6.50
N ILE A 331 15.11 7.52 -6.04
CA ILE A 331 15.93 8.46 -6.82
C ILE A 331 17.28 7.84 -7.18
N LYS A 332 17.88 7.07 -6.27
CA LYS A 332 19.19 6.47 -6.48
C LYS A 332 19.27 5.09 -5.83
N HIS A 333 19.89 4.17 -6.54
CA HIS A 333 20.23 2.83 -6.05
C HIS A 333 21.75 2.66 -5.99
N ASP A 334 22.23 1.78 -5.11
CA ASP A 334 23.62 1.40 -5.05
C ASP A 334 23.98 0.35 -6.12
N ALA A 335 25.23 -0.15 -6.09
CA ALA A 335 25.72 -1.15 -7.03
C ALA A 335 24.99 -2.51 -6.94
N TYR A 336 24.28 -2.77 -5.85
CA TYR A 336 23.54 -4.00 -5.61
C TYR A 336 22.04 -3.84 -5.88
N GLY A 337 21.60 -2.64 -6.27
CA GLY A 337 20.22 -2.32 -6.57
C GLY A 337 19.39 -1.95 -5.34
N GLU A 338 20.01 -1.74 -4.17
CA GLU A 338 19.32 -1.27 -2.97
C GLU A 338 19.10 0.24 -3.06
N MET A 339 17.92 0.70 -2.63
CA MET A 339 17.56 2.11 -2.68
C MET A 339 18.33 2.91 -1.62
N ILE A 340 19.12 3.89 -2.06
CA ILE A 340 19.98 4.73 -1.21
C ILE A 340 19.63 6.22 -1.23
N SER A 341 18.67 6.62 -2.07
CA SER A 341 18.05 7.95 -2.06
C SER A 341 16.62 7.84 -2.58
N CYS A 342 15.69 8.56 -1.96
CA CYS A 342 14.32 8.69 -2.41
C CYS A 342 13.75 10.06 -2.04
N ILE A 343 12.71 10.50 -2.76
CA ILE A 343 11.79 11.49 -2.18
C ILE A 343 10.79 10.72 -1.32
N SER A 344 10.64 11.14 -0.06
CA SER A 344 9.67 10.56 0.87
C SER A 344 8.23 10.70 0.36
N ALA A 345 7.35 9.82 0.86
CA ALA A 345 5.91 9.93 0.62
C ALA A 345 5.39 11.30 1.10
N PRO A 346 4.44 11.92 0.38
CA PRO A 346 3.96 13.27 0.72
C PRO A 346 3.46 13.44 2.16
N SER A 347 2.82 12.43 2.76
CA SER A 347 2.39 12.46 4.17
C SER A 347 3.56 12.54 5.14
N ILE A 348 4.67 11.85 4.86
CA ILE A 348 5.89 11.91 5.67
C ILE A 348 6.53 13.31 5.57
N VAL A 349 6.59 13.87 4.35
CA VAL A 349 7.10 15.23 4.14
C VAL A 349 6.25 16.25 4.91
N ALA A 350 4.92 16.20 4.75
CA ALA A 350 4.00 17.09 5.46
C ALA A 350 4.15 16.97 6.98
N THR A 351 4.21 15.74 7.49
CA THR A 351 4.43 15.45 8.91
C THR A 351 5.70 16.10 9.43
N GLN A 352 6.84 15.92 8.73
CA GLN A 352 8.10 16.51 9.18
C GLN A 352 8.10 18.04 9.12
N LEU A 353 7.45 18.67 8.14
CA LEU A 353 7.30 20.14 8.11
C LEU A 353 6.50 20.66 9.31
N GLU A 354 5.40 19.98 9.65
CA GLU A 354 4.59 20.30 10.82
C GLU A 354 5.37 20.07 12.14
N GLN A 355 6.11 18.96 12.23
CA GLN A 355 7.01 18.68 13.36
C GLN A 355 8.08 19.77 13.52
N LEU A 356 8.66 20.22 12.41
CA LEU A 356 9.71 21.23 12.39
C LEU A 356 9.17 22.59 12.86
N GLY A 357 7.93 22.93 12.52
CA GLY A 357 7.30 24.19 12.93
C GLY A 357 8.16 25.40 12.53
N ALA A 358 8.71 25.38 11.32
CA ALA A 358 9.48 26.49 10.77
C ALA A 358 8.56 27.71 10.53
N GLN A 359 9.14 28.92 10.60
CA GLN A 359 8.42 30.18 10.49
C GLN A 359 9.16 31.10 9.52
N PRO A 360 8.47 32.13 8.98
CA PRO A 360 9.12 33.19 8.22
C PRO A 360 10.34 33.77 8.94
N GLY A 361 11.46 33.93 8.22
CA GLY A 361 12.71 34.44 8.76
C GLY A 361 13.66 33.40 9.36
N HIS A 362 13.21 32.14 9.56
CA HIS A 362 14.07 31.11 10.13
C HIS A 362 15.21 30.69 9.19
N LYS A 363 16.37 30.41 9.77
CA LYS A 363 17.47 29.69 9.14
C LYS A 363 17.32 28.19 9.37
N VAL A 364 17.26 27.42 8.28
CA VAL A 364 17.01 25.98 8.30
C VAL A 364 18.18 25.22 7.73
N LEU A 365 18.62 24.17 8.43
CA LEU A 365 19.52 23.15 7.89
C LEU A 365 18.73 21.87 7.62
N GLU A 366 18.84 21.34 6.41
CA GLU A 366 18.31 20.04 6.01
C GLU A 366 19.47 19.06 5.75
N ALA A 367 19.38 17.86 6.30
CA ALA A 367 20.25 16.74 5.97
C ALA A 367 19.49 15.72 5.11
N GLY A 368 19.86 15.63 3.82
CA GLY A 368 19.22 14.78 2.80
C GLY A 368 18.56 15.59 1.69
N ALA A 369 19.36 16.17 0.78
CA ALA A 369 18.83 17.00 -0.29
C ALA A 369 18.03 16.21 -1.34
N ALA A 370 18.51 15.02 -1.72
CA ALA A 370 17.95 14.22 -2.80
C ALA A 370 17.69 15.06 -4.07
N THR A 371 16.43 15.36 -4.40
CA THR A 371 16.07 16.17 -5.57
C THR A 371 15.89 17.66 -5.27
N GLY A 372 15.93 18.08 -4.01
CA GLY A 372 15.69 19.46 -3.58
C GLY A 372 14.22 19.81 -3.26
N TYR A 373 13.29 18.87 -3.41
CA TYR A 373 11.84 19.14 -3.24
C TYR A 373 11.49 19.65 -1.83
N ASN A 374 12.00 19.00 -0.77
CA ASN A 374 11.69 19.42 0.59
C ASN A 374 12.36 20.77 0.93
N ALA A 375 13.57 21.01 0.45
CA ALA A 375 14.22 22.32 0.51
C ALA A 375 13.40 23.43 -0.16
N ALA A 376 12.75 23.15 -1.30
CA ALA A 376 11.85 24.10 -1.96
C ALA A 376 10.61 24.42 -1.10
N LEU A 377 9.98 23.41 -0.50
CA LEU A 377 8.87 23.60 0.43
C LEU A 377 9.30 24.44 1.64
N LEU A 378 10.43 24.11 2.26
CA LEU A 378 11.01 24.86 3.38
C LEU A 378 11.29 26.31 3.00
N GLY A 379 11.84 26.55 1.81
CA GLY A 379 12.11 27.90 1.29
C GLY A 379 10.84 28.76 1.22
N LYS A 380 9.70 28.18 0.82
CA LYS A 380 8.40 28.85 0.86
C LYS A 380 7.91 29.08 2.29
N VAL A 381 8.04 28.09 3.18
CA VAL A 381 7.61 28.18 4.58
C VAL A 381 8.35 29.28 5.36
N VAL A 382 9.66 29.43 5.12
CA VAL A 382 10.47 30.43 5.84
C VAL A 382 10.53 31.79 5.14
N SER A 383 9.79 31.97 4.04
CA SER A 383 9.67 33.26 3.37
C SER A 383 8.66 34.18 4.06
N PRO A 384 8.88 35.51 4.05
CA PRO A 384 10.09 36.20 3.59
C PRO A 384 11.24 36.13 4.61
N GLY A 385 12.48 36.28 4.14
CA GLY A 385 13.65 36.54 4.97
C GLY A 385 14.37 35.33 5.59
N GLY A 386 13.82 34.12 5.46
CA GLY A 386 14.49 32.89 5.87
C GLY A 386 15.38 32.29 4.78
N GLN A 387 16.27 31.38 5.18
CA GLN A 387 17.25 30.72 4.31
C GLN A 387 17.32 29.23 4.64
N VAL A 388 17.43 28.38 3.61
CA VAL A 388 17.56 26.93 3.73
C VAL A 388 18.93 26.50 3.17
N TRP A 389 19.64 25.66 3.92
CA TRP A 389 20.79 24.91 3.43
C TRP A 389 20.43 23.44 3.43
N THR A 390 20.56 22.76 2.29
CA THR A 390 20.24 21.34 2.15
C THR A 390 21.49 20.55 1.78
N LEU A 391 21.81 19.55 2.59
CA LEU A 391 23.07 18.81 2.51
C LEU A 391 22.85 17.44 1.87
N ASP A 392 23.78 17.01 1.02
CA ASP A 392 23.85 15.63 0.56
C ASP A 392 25.31 15.18 0.41
N VAL A 393 25.56 13.88 0.60
CA VAL A 393 26.90 13.27 0.51
C VAL A 393 27.29 12.89 -0.91
N ASP A 394 26.34 12.93 -1.84
CA ASP A 394 26.51 12.53 -3.23
C ASP A 394 26.44 13.75 -4.16
N GLN A 395 27.57 14.08 -4.83
CA GLN A 395 27.70 15.27 -5.66
C GLN A 395 26.68 15.35 -6.82
N ASP A 396 26.26 14.21 -7.36
CA ASP A 396 25.22 14.13 -8.39
C ASP A 396 23.85 14.55 -7.86
N LEU A 397 23.51 14.20 -6.61
CA LEU A 397 22.28 14.65 -5.95
C LEU A 397 22.33 16.15 -5.64
N VAL A 398 23.46 16.65 -5.15
CA VAL A 398 23.66 18.10 -4.91
C VAL A 398 23.48 18.90 -6.19
N ALA A 399 24.10 18.46 -7.30
CA ALA A 399 23.98 19.12 -8.60
C ALA A 399 22.53 19.08 -9.12
N GLY A 400 21.84 17.93 -8.99
CA GLY A 400 20.43 17.78 -9.36
C GLY A 400 19.52 18.69 -8.54
N ALA A 401 19.66 18.70 -7.22
CA ALA A 401 18.90 19.56 -6.32
C ALA A 401 19.11 21.05 -6.63
N GLY A 402 20.36 21.49 -6.80
CA GLY A 402 20.67 22.87 -7.16
C GLY A 402 20.04 23.28 -8.49
N LYS A 403 20.02 22.39 -9.49
CA LYS A 403 19.36 22.62 -10.77
C LYS A 403 17.83 22.78 -10.61
N HIS A 404 17.16 21.84 -9.92
CA HIS A 404 15.70 21.92 -9.76
C HIS A 404 15.26 23.14 -8.94
N LEU A 405 16.03 23.52 -7.91
CA LEU A 405 15.77 24.73 -7.12
C LEU A 405 15.85 25.99 -7.99
N ALA A 406 16.87 26.09 -8.86
CA ALA A 406 16.99 27.19 -9.80
C ALA A 406 15.87 27.22 -10.84
N GLU A 407 15.47 26.06 -11.39
CA GLU A 407 14.37 25.93 -12.35
C GLU A 407 12.99 26.25 -11.72
N ALA A 408 12.87 26.10 -10.39
CA ALA A 408 11.67 26.42 -9.62
C ALA A 408 11.67 27.85 -9.03
N ASP A 409 12.63 28.70 -9.41
CA ASP A 409 12.82 30.07 -8.90
C ASP A 409 12.88 30.14 -7.36
N VAL A 410 13.61 29.19 -6.74
CA VAL A 410 13.83 29.14 -5.28
C VAL A 410 15.23 29.67 -4.94
N ASP A 411 15.32 30.97 -4.70
CA ASP A 411 16.60 31.66 -4.45
C ASP A 411 17.11 31.55 -3.01
N ASN A 412 16.23 31.20 -2.05
CA ASN A 412 16.55 31.14 -0.63
C ASN A 412 16.84 29.72 -0.11
N ALA A 413 17.10 28.77 -1.02
CA ALA A 413 17.55 27.43 -0.69
C ALA A 413 18.85 27.10 -1.43
N THR A 414 19.83 26.52 -0.75
CA THR A 414 21.14 26.20 -1.33
C THR A 414 21.53 24.76 -1.04
N ALA A 415 21.78 23.98 -2.10
CA ALA A 415 22.29 22.61 -2.00
C ALA A 415 23.81 22.61 -1.81
N VAL A 416 24.32 21.85 -0.84
CA VAL A 416 25.74 21.80 -0.49
C VAL A 416 26.19 20.35 -0.33
N MET A 417 27.35 20.02 -0.90
CA MET A 417 27.97 18.71 -0.68
C MET A 417 28.62 18.68 0.71
N ALA A 418 27.99 17.97 1.64
CA ALA A 418 28.47 17.82 3.01
C ALA A 418 27.85 16.60 3.69
N ASP A 419 28.48 16.14 4.76
CA ASP A 419 27.90 15.15 5.67
C ASP A 419 26.85 15.82 6.56
N GLY A 420 25.59 15.40 6.40
CA GLY A 420 24.47 15.88 7.20
C GLY A 420 24.65 15.69 8.71
N ALA A 421 25.39 14.67 9.15
CA ALA A 421 25.67 14.43 10.57
C ALA A 421 26.73 15.40 11.14
N ALA A 422 27.58 15.97 10.28
CA ALA A 422 28.54 17.02 10.63
C ALA A 422 27.91 18.42 10.62
N GLY A 423 26.82 18.59 9.87
CA GLY A 423 26.14 19.87 9.67
C GLY A 423 26.97 20.85 8.84
N LEU A 424 26.71 22.14 9.02
CA LEU A 424 27.33 23.22 8.25
C LEU A 424 27.65 24.42 9.18
N PRO A 425 28.67 24.28 10.05
CA PRO A 425 28.92 25.19 11.16
C PRO A 425 29.20 26.64 10.75
N GLU A 426 29.73 26.88 9.54
CA GLU A 426 29.98 28.21 8.98
C GLU A 426 28.69 29.05 8.82
N HIS A 427 27.53 28.40 8.77
CA HIS A 427 26.23 29.02 8.62
C HIS A 427 25.36 28.89 9.88
N ALA A 428 25.86 28.26 10.95
CA ALA A 428 25.20 28.22 12.25
C ALA A 428 25.14 29.64 12.89
N PRO A 429 24.25 29.87 13.87
CA PRO A 429 23.24 28.96 14.37
C PRO A 429 22.00 28.87 13.44
N TYR A 430 21.27 27.76 13.57
CA TYR A 430 20.02 27.46 12.87
C TYR A 430 18.83 27.48 13.81
N ASP A 431 17.74 28.11 13.39
CA ASP A 431 16.48 28.06 14.14
C ASP A 431 15.85 26.67 14.05
N ARG A 432 16.08 25.97 12.93
CA ARG A 432 15.51 24.65 12.65
C ARG A 432 16.53 23.76 11.97
N ILE A 433 16.60 22.51 12.41
CA ILE A 433 17.38 21.47 11.73
C ILE A 433 16.46 20.28 11.48
N ILE A 434 16.47 19.74 10.26
CA ILE A 434 15.63 18.63 9.84
C ILE A 434 16.47 17.57 9.13
N PHE A 435 16.29 16.32 9.51
CA PHE A 435 16.85 15.16 8.83
C PHE A 435 15.75 14.48 8.02
N THR A 436 15.97 14.32 6.72
CA THR A 436 15.11 13.55 5.81
C THR A 436 15.71 12.16 5.53
N VAL A 437 16.53 11.70 6.47
CA VAL A 437 17.25 10.43 6.50
C VAL A 437 17.23 9.88 7.95
N GLY A 438 17.33 8.57 8.09
CA GLY A 438 17.33 7.87 9.38
C GLY A 438 18.72 7.86 10.01
N ALA A 439 18.78 8.17 11.31
CA ALA A 439 20.01 8.09 12.09
C ALA A 439 19.95 6.95 13.12
N GLY A 440 21.08 6.28 13.32
CA GLY A 440 21.24 5.24 14.33
C GLY A 440 21.31 5.81 15.74
N ASP A 441 21.66 7.10 15.88
CA ASP A 441 21.69 7.89 17.11
C ASP A 441 21.73 9.40 16.75
N VAL A 442 21.61 10.31 17.72
CA VAL A 442 21.70 11.75 17.48
C VAL A 442 23.14 12.18 17.15
N PRO A 443 23.40 12.87 16.03
CA PRO A 443 24.70 13.48 15.77
C PRO A 443 24.93 14.67 16.72
N VAL A 444 25.78 14.52 17.74
CA VAL A 444 25.93 15.53 18.82
C VAL A 444 26.31 16.91 18.29
N LYS A 445 27.14 16.99 17.24
CA LYS A 445 27.57 18.28 16.64
C LYS A 445 26.42 19.11 16.06
N ILE A 446 25.31 18.47 15.68
CA ILE A 446 24.13 19.18 15.19
C ILE A 446 23.45 19.95 16.32
N LEU A 447 23.49 19.43 17.54
CA LEU A 447 22.91 20.07 18.71
C LEU A 447 23.59 21.41 19.05
N ASP A 448 24.89 21.52 18.74
CA ASP A 448 25.69 22.73 18.93
C ASP A 448 25.42 23.80 17.85
N GLN A 449 24.84 23.40 16.71
CA GLN A 449 24.51 24.31 15.61
C GLN A 449 23.09 24.88 15.71
N LEU A 450 22.29 24.44 16.69
CA LEU A 450 20.97 25.01 16.96
C LEU A 450 21.07 26.35 17.69
N ALA A 451 20.27 27.31 17.25
CA ALA A 451 20.02 28.55 17.96
C ALA A 451 19.33 28.29 19.32
N PRO A 452 19.41 29.22 20.28
CA PRO A 452 18.55 29.19 21.46
C PRO A 452 17.07 29.11 21.05
N GLY A 453 16.33 28.14 21.60
CA GLY A 453 14.95 27.87 21.19
C GLY A 453 14.80 27.16 19.84
N GLY A 454 15.90 26.71 19.25
CA GLY A 454 15.90 25.93 18.03
C GLY A 454 15.33 24.53 18.23
N ARG A 455 14.84 23.94 17.13
CA ARG A 455 14.22 22.62 17.10
C ARG A 455 14.93 21.70 16.11
N LEU A 456 15.17 20.46 16.52
CA LEU A 456 15.69 19.38 15.67
C LEU A 456 14.56 18.40 15.34
N VAL A 457 14.30 18.14 14.05
CA VAL A 457 13.52 16.99 13.59
C VAL A 457 14.47 15.91 13.12
N LEU A 458 14.45 14.75 13.78
CA LEU A 458 15.36 13.64 13.52
C LEU A 458 14.59 12.30 13.49
N PRO A 459 14.48 11.65 12.32
CA PRO A 459 14.19 10.23 12.25
C PRO A 459 15.33 9.44 12.89
N MET A 460 15.04 8.79 14.02
CA MET A 460 16.03 8.05 14.79
C MET A 460 15.52 6.65 15.11
N ARG A 461 16.39 5.66 14.92
CA ARG A 461 16.15 4.29 15.36
C ARG A 461 16.29 4.18 16.86
N ILE A 462 15.29 3.57 17.50
CA ILE A 462 15.25 3.35 18.95
C ILE A 462 16.00 2.05 19.27
N ARG A 463 15.45 0.90 18.86
CA ARG A 463 16.02 -0.46 19.03
C ARG A 463 15.47 -1.42 17.97
N GLY A 464 16.28 -2.37 17.49
CA GLY A 464 15.89 -3.22 16.36
C GLY A 464 15.48 -2.35 15.17
N SER A 465 14.48 -2.76 14.39
CA SER A 465 13.95 -1.97 13.26
C SER A 465 13.04 -0.80 13.68
N ILE A 466 12.77 -0.61 14.99
CA ILE A 466 11.82 0.44 15.43
C ILE A 466 12.48 1.81 15.34
N SER A 467 11.90 2.66 14.51
CA SER A 467 12.31 4.05 14.28
C SER A 467 11.12 4.99 14.44
N ARG A 468 11.41 6.23 14.84
CA ARG A 468 10.42 7.32 14.93
C ARG A 468 11.05 8.63 14.48
N SER A 469 10.24 9.54 13.94
CA SER A 469 10.61 10.94 13.69
C SER A 469 10.36 11.76 14.95
N PHE A 470 11.43 12.24 15.57
CA PHE A 470 11.38 13.03 16.79
C PHE A 470 11.56 14.51 16.50
N ALA A 471 10.70 15.35 17.09
CA ALA A 471 10.93 16.79 17.20
C ALA A 471 11.48 17.12 18.60
N PHE A 472 12.78 17.39 18.70
CA PHE A 472 13.47 17.72 19.95
C PHE A 472 13.64 19.23 20.14
N GLU A 473 13.38 19.69 21.37
CA GLU A 473 13.71 21.03 21.86
C GLU A 473 14.53 20.94 23.13
N ARG A 474 15.40 21.94 23.32
CA ARG A 474 16.28 22.01 24.50
C ARG A 474 15.45 22.27 25.77
N ASP A 475 15.73 21.50 26.83
CA ASP A 475 15.10 21.60 28.14
C ASP A 475 16.18 21.58 29.22
N GLY A 476 16.71 22.77 29.55
CA GLY A 476 17.92 22.90 30.35
C GLY A 476 19.13 22.24 29.66
N GLU A 477 19.71 21.25 30.32
CA GLU A 477 20.84 20.46 29.80
C GLU A 477 20.40 19.14 29.11
N MET A 478 19.08 18.97 28.95
CA MET A 478 18.43 17.81 28.34
C MET A 478 17.65 18.25 27.10
N TRP A 479 16.96 17.28 26.48
CA TRP A 479 16.07 17.48 25.35
C TRP A 479 14.73 16.82 25.63
N LYS A 480 13.65 17.54 25.33
CA LYS A 480 12.30 17.00 25.37
C LYS A 480 11.74 16.88 23.97
N THR A 481 10.86 15.92 23.77
CA THR A 481 10.16 15.76 22.51
C THR A 481 8.85 16.54 22.53
N VAL A 482 8.60 17.32 21.48
CA VAL A 482 7.34 18.09 21.28
C VAL A 482 6.42 17.44 20.24
N SER A 483 6.91 16.47 19.48
CA SER A 483 6.13 15.57 18.62
C SER A 483 6.96 14.31 18.30
N CYS A 484 6.31 13.15 18.20
CA CYS A 484 6.96 11.87 17.91
C CYS A 484 6.08 10.97 17.03
N GLU A 485 6.45 10.80 15.77
CA GLU A 485 5.63 10.10 14.78
C GLU A 485 6.32 8.82 14.32
N MET A 486 5.58 7.74 14.06
CA MET A 486 6.14 6.55 13.45
C MET A 486 6.55 6.85 12.01
N ALA A 487 7.84 6.65 11.69
CA ALA A 487 8.36 6.82 10.35
C ALA A 487 9.65 6.02 10.19
N THR A 488 9.89 5.53 8.98
CA THR A 488 11.12 4.83 8.60
C THR A 488 11.72 5.54 7.40
N PHE A 489 13.02 5.76 7.45
CA PHE A 489 13.77 6.48 6.42
C PHE A 489 14.96 5.65 5.96
N ILE A 490 15.46 5.95 4.77
CA ILE A 490 16.77 5.47 4.33
C ILE A 490 17.85 5.94 5.31
N PRO A 491 18.85 5.10 5.65
CA PRO A 491 19.82 5.45 6.69
C PRO A 491 20.81 6.52 6.21
N LEU A 492 21.38 7.26 7.17
CA LEU A 492 22.62 8.02 6.99
C LEU A 492 23.73 7.11 6.46
N ARG A 493 24.62 7.70 5.67
CA ARG A 493 25.73 7.00 5.02
C ARG A 493 27.00 7.82 5.12
N LYS A 494 28.13 7.10 5.22
CA LYS A 494 29.50 7.63 5.11
C LYS A 494 29.92 8.51 6.29
N GLY A 495 29.26 8.42 7.45
CA GLY A 495 29.46 9.34 8.56
C GLY A 495 29.24 8.76 9.95
N VAL A 496 29.07 9.67 10.92
CA VAL A 496 28.71 9.31 12.30
C VAL A 496 27.20 9.09 12.39
N CYS A 497 26.79 8.18 13.27
CA CYS A 497 25.38 7.77 13.42
C CYS A 497 24.77 7.14 12.17
N ASP A 498 25.59 6.61 11.27
CA ASP A 498 25.16 5.70 10.20
C ASP A 498 24.36 4.55 10.80
N ASP A 499 23.25 4.20 10.15
CA ASP A 499 22.30 3.21 10.65
C ASP A 499 22.30 1.95 9.79
N VAL A 500 23.49 1.33 9.68
CA VAL A 500 23.68 0.18 8.79
C VAL A 500 23.01 -1.06 9.39
N TYR A 501 22.01 -1.56 8.67
CA TYR A 501 21.36 -2.84 8.95
C TYR A 501 21.82 -3.90 7.96
N THR A 502 21.71 -5.16 8.35
CA THR A 502 21.98 -6.33 7.53
C THR A 502 20.66 -7.03 7.21
N LEU A 503 20.36 -7.16 5.92
CA LEU A 503 19.27 -8.00 5.43
C LEU A 503 19.73 -9.45 5.32
N VAL A 504 19.21 -10.31 6.19
CA VAL A 504 19.46 -11.76 6.17
C VAL A 504 18.37 -12.42 5.34
N PRO A 505 18.64 -12.89 4.10
CA PRO A 505 17.64 -13.61 3.33
C PRO A 505 17.39 -14.98 3.96
N MET A 506 16.12 -15.31 4.18
CA MET A 506 15.72 -16.63 4.66
C MET A 506 15.92 -17.66 3.55
N ALA A 507 16.39 -18.85 3.90
CA ALA A 507 16.50 -19.98 3.00
C ALA A 507 15.11 -20.54 2.64
N GLY A 508 15.05 -21.30 1.54
CA GLY A 508 13.84 -21.93 1.04
C GLY A 508 13.09 -21.09 0.00
N GLU A 509 11.88 -21.53 -0.32
CA GLU A 509 10.99 -20.83 -1.27
C GLU A 509 10.51 -19.49 -0.69
N GLY A 510 10.35 -18.48 -1.55
CA GLY A 510 9.82 -17.16 -1.20
C GLY A 510 10.90 -16.08 -1.15
N ASN A 511 10.55 -14.93 -0.56
CA ASN A 511 11.42 -13.75 -0.53
C ASN A 511 11.53 -13.11 0.86
N VAL A 512 11.33 -13.90 1.92
CA VAL A 512 11.42 -13.41 3.30
C VAL A 512 12.85 -12.98 3.62
N ARG A 513 13.01 -11.78 4.16
CA ARG A 513 14.29 -11.25 4.65
C ARG A 513 14.11 -10.77 6.09
N LEU A 514 15.10 -11.00 6.93
CA LEU A 514 15.15 -10.47 8.29
C LEU A 514 16.07 -9.26 8.34
N GLU A 515 15.56 -8.14 8.83
CA GLU A 515 16.39 -6.97 9.15
C GLU A 515 17.08 -7.19 10.50
N THR A 516 18.40 -7.05 10.52
CA THR A 516 19.21 -7.18 11.73
C THR A 516 20.16 -6.02 11.89
N PHE A 517 20.52 -5.69 13.12
CA PHE A 517 21.37 -4.57 13.45
C PHE A 517 22.57 -5.00 14.29
N SER A 518 23.59 -4.16 14.38
CA SER A 518 24.85 -4.48 15.05
C SER A 518 24.73 -4.55 16.57
N GLU A 519 23.72 -3.90 17.17
CA GLU A 519 23.50 -3.98 18.62
C GLU A 519 22.78 -5.26 19.08
N GLN A 520 22.32 -6.10 18.15
CA GLN A 520 21.62 -7.34 18.46
C GLN A 520 22.62 -8.48 18.60
N ASP A 521 22.50 -9.24 19.68
CA ASP A 521 23.29 -10.45 19.93
C ASP A 521 22.55 -11.67 19.36
N ILE A 522 22.89 -12.03 18.11
CA ILE A 522 22.18 -13.02 17.30
C ILE A 522 23.13 -13.84 16.43
N ASP A 523 22.73 -15.08 16.14
CA ASP A 523 23.40 -15.94 15.16
C ASP A 523 22.71 -15.82 13.79
N ARG A 524 23.24 -14.94 12.94
CA ARG A 524 22.67 -14.68 11.61
C ARG A 524 22.66 -15.93 10.73
N ASP A 525 23.64 -16.82 10.85
CA ASP A 525 23.74 -18.00 10.00
C ASP A 525 22.69 -19.05 10.40
N ALA A 526 22.50 -19.27 11.70
CA ALA A 526 21.42 -20.12 12.21
C ALA A 526 20.03 -19.59 11.78
N LEU A 527 19.80 -18.28 11.93
CA LEU A 527 18.53 -17.63 11.62
C LEU A 527 18.11 -17.78 10.15
N ARG A 528 19.06 -17.93 9.21
CA ARG A 528 18.74 -18.11 7.78
C ARG A 528 17.83 -19.29 7.50
N THR A 529 17.92 -20.36 8.29
CA THR A 529 17.19 -21.62 8.04
C THR A 529 16.05 -21.85 9.04
N VAL A 530 15.87 -20.93 9.99
CA VAL A 530 15.02 -21.15 11.17
C VAL A 530 13.53 -21.33 10.81
N LEU A 531 13.07 -20.72 9.72
CA LEU A 531 11.69 -20.83 9.26
C LEU A 531 11.33 -22.23 8.72
N ASP A 532 12.31 -23.06 8.38
CA ASP A 532 12.10 -24.46 7.96
C ASP A 532 12.02 -25.43 9.15
N GLN A 533 12.35 -24.95 10.36
CA GLN A 533 12.31 -25.74 11.58
C GLN A 533 10.88 -25.78 12.16
N PRO A 534 10.56 -26.76 13.04
CA PRO A 534 9.22 -26.86 13.59
C PRO A 534 8.87 -25.63 14.44
N GLN A 535 7.60 -25.21 14.38
CA GLN A 535 7.10 -23.98 15.00
C GLN A 535 6.33 -24.24 16.30
N THR A 536 6.34 -23.25 17.20
CA THR A 536 5.44 -23.17 18.36
C THR A 536 4.53 -21.96 18.18
N ARG A 537 3.20 -22.15 18.22
CA ARG A 537 2.22 -21.08 18.05
C ARG A 537 1.41 -20.87 19.32
N ILE A 538 1.35 -19.62 19.79
CA ILE A 538 0.63 -19.24 21.01
C ILE A 538 -0.19 -17.98 20.72
N TYR A 539 -1.48 -18.02 21.05
CA TYR A 539 -2.34 -16.84 20.97
C TYR A 539 -2.45 -16.13 22.32
N THR A 540 -2.41 -14.81 22.28
CA THR A 540 -2.23 -13.97 23.47
C THR A 540 -3.54 -13.74 24.23
N GLY A 541 -4.69 -13.81 23.56
CA GLY A 541 -5.97 -13.29 24.06
C GLY A 541 -6.16 -11.78 23.83
N VAL A 542 -5.10 -11.05 23.41
CA VAL A 542 -5.14 -9.60 23.18
C VAL A 542 -5.74 -9.32 21.80
N LYS A 543 -6.73 -8.43 21.78
CA LYS A 543 -7.57 -8.17 20.60
C LYS A 543 -7.28 -6.79 20.05
N PHE A 544 -6.91 -6.74 18.76
CA PHE A 544 -6.86 -5.50 18.00
C PHE A 544 -8.16 -5.32 17.24
N ARG A 545 -8.68 -4.10 17.23
CA ARG A 545 -9.85 -3.71 16.43
C ARG A 545 -9.44 -2.76 15.32
N GLN A 546 -10.36 -2.48 14.40
CA GLN A 546 -10.10 -1.54 13.30
C GLN A 546 -9.68 -0.18 13.87
N GLY A 547 -8.61 0.40 13.31
CA GLY A 547 -8.03 1.65 13.80
C GLY A 547 -7.09 1.52 15.01
N SER A 548 -6.92 0.31 15.56
CA SER A 548 -5.93 0.09 16.63
C SER A 548 -4.51 0.37 16.15
N ALA A 549 -3.77 1.18 16.91
CA ALA A 549 -2.40 1.56 16.59
C ALA A 549 -1.44 0.40 16.94
N TRP A 550 -0.79 -0.17 15.94
CA TRP A 550 0.20 -1.23 16.15
C TRP A 550 1.56 -0.69 16.61
N GLU A 551 1.84 0.57 16.31
CA GLU A 551 3.11 1.22 16.63
C GLU A 551 3.44 1.19 18.12
N TRP A 552 2.42 1.28 19.00
CA TRP A 552 2.62 1.30 20.44
C TRP A 552 2.99 -0.08 20.97
N LEU A 553 2.38 -1.14 20.44
CA LEU A 553 2.81 -2.49 20.76
C LEU A 553 4.25 -2.73 20.29
N TYR A 554 4.59 -2.29 19.08
CA TYR A 554 5.95 -2.45 18.53
C TYR A 554 7.00 -1.70 19.33
N LEU A 555 6.69 -0.45 19.72
CA LEU A 555 7.58 0.34 20.56
C LEU A 555 7.76 -0.30 21.94
N TYR A 556 6.67 -0.76 22.57
CA TYR A 556 6.74 -1.47 23.84
C TYR A 556 7.64 -2.70 23.74
N LEU A 557 7.37 -3.58 22.77
CA LEU A 557 8.15 -4.81 22.54
C LEU A 557 9.63 -4.50 22.26
N ALA A 558 9.92 -3.47 21.47
CA ALA A 558 11.31 -3.08 21.22
C ALA A 558 12.04 -2.56 22.47
N CYS A 559 11.31 -2.01 23.45
CA CYS A 559 11.89 -1.56 24.71
C CYS A 559 12.11 -2.72 25.70
N VAL A 560 11.17 -3.68 25.79
CA VAL A 560 11.25 -4.77 26.79
C VAL A 560 12.04 -5.98 26.34
N LEU A 561 12.10 -6.25 25.03
CA LEU A 561 12.79 -7.44 24.53
C LEU A 561 14.31 -7.22 24.47
N PRO A 562 15.12 -8.25 24.78
CA PRO A 562 16.57 -8.11 24.91
C PRO A 562 17.23 -7.64 23.62
N ASN A 563 16.79 -8.13 22.45
CA ASN A 563 17.30 -7.73 21.14
C ASN A 563 16.35 -6.76 20.39
N GLY A 564 15.40 -6.13 21.09
CA GLY A 564 14.38 -5.30 20.48
C GLY A 564 13.48 -6.07 19.51
N LEU A 565 12.97 -5.38 18.49
CA LEU A 565 12.03 -5.93 17.52
C LEU A 565 12.49 -5.61 16.10
N SER A 566 12.64 -6.63 15.26
CA SER A 566 13.13 -6.54 13.88
C SER A 566 11.99 -6.73 12.88
N ARG A 567 12.10 -6.14 11.69
CA ARG A 567 11.19 -6.43 10.58
C ARG A 567 11.60 -7.73 9.88
N LEU A 568 10.60 -8.50 9.50
CA LEU A 568 10.70 -9.74 8.73
C LEU A 568 9.79 -9.64 7.49
N PRO A 569 10.12 -8.76 6.51
CA PRO A 569 9.33 -8.57 5.30
C PRO A 569 9.41 -9.79 4.36
N GLY A 570 8.38 -9.94 3.52
CA GLY A 570 8.31 -10.93 2.46
C GLY A 570 7.25 -12.00 2.69
N GLN A 571 7.20 -12.98 1.80
CA GLN A 571 6.22 -14.05 1.80
C GLN A 571 6.87 -15.39 1.43
N ARG A 572 6.37 -16.47 2.05
CA ARG A 572 6.71 -17.84 1.69
C ARG A 572 5.65 -18.84 2.18
N PRO A 573 5.57 -20.06 1.63
CA PRO A 573 4.72 -21.10 2.17
C PRO A 573 5.01 -21.39 3.65
N GLY A 574 3.95 -21.53 4.46
CA GLY A 574 4.08 -21.79 5.90
C GLY A 574 4.36 -20.56 6.77
N PHE A 575 4.82 -19.45 6.19
CA PHE A 575 4.97 -18.17 6.89
C PHE A 575 3.61 -17.46 6.94
N THR A 576 3.04 -17.33 8.13
CA THR A 576 1.71 -16.72 8.37
C THR A 576 1.84 -15.40 9.15
N PRO A 577 2.36 -14.33 8.54
CA PRO A 577 2.52 -13.05 9.21
C PRO A 577 1.18 -12.37 9.51
N HIS A 578 1.17 -11.43 10.44
CA HIS A 578 0.00 -10.62 10.74
C HIS A 578 -0.35 -9.59 9.63
N PHE A 579 0.59 -9.25 8.74
CA PHE A 579 0.34 -8.36 7.61
C PHE A 579 0.84 -8.91 6.27
N GLY A 580 0.27 -8.41 5.18
CA GLY A 580 0.64 -8.82 3.82
C GLY A 580 2.06 -8.46 3.40
N TRP A 581 2.68 -7.45 4.04
CA TRP A 581 4.08 -7.09 3.79
C TRP A 581 5.08 -8.01 4.52
N GLY A 582 4.64 -8.75 5.54
CA GLY A 582 5.49 -9.53 6.43
C GLY A 582 5.13 -9.32 7.90
N SER A 583 6.10 -9.54 8.80
CA SER A 583 5.87 -9.45 10.25
C SER A 583 6.96 -8.67 10.99
N MET A 584 6.74 -8.45 12.28
CA MET A 584 7.74 -8.04 13.25
C MET A 584 8.18 -9.29 14.02
N ALA A 585 9.48 -9.39 14.30
CA ALA A 585 10.12 -10.55 14.90
C ALA A 585 10.99 -10.15 16.10
N ALA A 586 10.80 -10.87 17.21
CA ALA A 586 11.73 -10.91 18.32
C ALA A 586 12.85 -11.91 17.99
N LEU A 587 14.08 -11.60 18.40
CA LEU A 587 15.27 -12.41 18.14
C LEU A 587 15.97 -12.80 19.45
N ASP A 588 16.48 -14.02 19.54
CA ASP A 588 17.29 -14.49 20.66
C ASP A 588 18.25 -15.59 20.18
N GLY A 589 19.55 -15.27 20.08
CA GLY A 589 20.55 -16.19 19.52
C GLY A 589 20.18 -16.65 18.10
N GLY A 590 20.02 -17.97 17.92
CA GLY A 590 19.60 -18.60 16.66
C GLY A 590 18.08 -18.80 16.53
N SER A 591 17.29 -18.30 17.47
CA SER A 591 15.83 -18.44 17.53
C SER A 591 15.13 -17.11 17.18
N LEU A 592 13.93 -17.19 16.60
CA LEU A 592 13.09 -16.02 16.36
C LEU A 592 11.62 -16.30 16.68
N ALA A 593 10.87 -15.26 17.02
CA ALA A 593 9.42 -15.33 17.15
C ALA A 593 8.76 -14.16 16.43
N TYR A 594 7.84 -14.44 15.51
CA TYR A 594 7.14 -13.41 14.75
C TYR A 594 5.67 -13.31 15.11
N LEU A 595 5.09 -12.12 14.90
CA LEU A 595 3.68 -11.86 15.18
C LEU A 595 2.77 -12.43 14.07
N THR A 596 1.70 -13.10 14.47
CA THR A 596 0.60 -13.58 13.62
C THR A 596 -0.72 -13.02 14.18
N ILE A 597 -1.80 -13.11 13.41
CA ILE A 597 -3.16 -12.85 13.91
C ILE A 597 -4.08 -14.01 13.59
N ARG A 598 -5.18 -14.11 14.34
CA ARG A 598 -6.38 -14.80 13.90
C ARG A 598 -7.57 -13.89 14.08
N GLU A 599 -8.54 -14.05 13.22
CA GLU A 599 -9.77 -13.28 13.27
C GLU A 599 -10.78 -13.92 14.21
N GLY A 600 -11.57 -13.07 14.87
CA GLY A 600 -12.75 -13.48 15.62
C GLY A 600 -13.77 -12.35 15.71
N GLU A 601 -14.90 -12.64 16.34
CA GLU A 601 -16.00 -11.68 16.56
C GLU A 601 -16.54 -11.86 17.99
N ASP A 602 -16.88 -10.75 18.64
CA ASP A 602 -17.55 -10.70 19.93
C ASP A 602 -18.61 -9.58 19.96
N GLU A 603 -19.17 -9.28 21.13
CA GLU A 603 -20.23 -8.27 21.30
C GLU A 603 -19.83 -6.85 20.86
N GLU A 604 -18.53 -6.55 20.81
CA GLU A 604 -17.98 -5.26 20.37
C GLU A 604 -17.56 -5.29 18.87
N GLY A 605 -17.83 -6.39 18.17
CA GLY A 605 -17.58 -6.58 16.74
C GLY A 605 -16.32 -7.39 16.40
N ARG A 606 -15.89 -7.28 15.14
CA ARG A 606 -14.73 -7.99 14.59
C ARG A 606 -13.44 -7.57 15.33
N TYR A 607 -12.59 -8.55 15.59
CA TYR A 607 -11.25 -8.35 16.14
C TYR A 607 -10.21 -9.26 15.49
N TRP A 608 -8.95 -8.87 15.65
CA TRP A 608 -7.79 -9.66 15.32
C TRP A 608 -7.03 -9.98 16.60
N GLU A 609 -7.08 -11.23 17.03
CA GLU A 609 -6.33 -11.68 18.19
C GLU A 609 -4.86 -11.87 17.80
N VAL A 610 -3.97 -11.21 18.55
CA VAL A 610 -2.53 -11.30 18.33
C VAL A 610 -2.05 -12.68 18.78
N GLY A 611 -1.26 -13.33 17.94
CA GLY A 611 -0.52 -14.54 18.26
C GLY A 611 0.96 -14.37 17.96
N VAL A 612 1.74 -15.33 18.42
CA VAL A 612 3.18 -15.40 18.23
C VAL A 612 3.53 -16.78 17.71
N ILE A 613 4.41 -16.83 16.72
CA ILE A 613 4.96 -18.07 16.18
C ILE A 613 6.47 -18.06 16.39
N GLY A 614 6.95 -18.95 17.26
CA GLY A 614 8.36 -19.17 17.56
C GLY A 614 8.99 -20.26 16.69
N HIS A 615 10.25 -20.06 16.34
CA HIS A 615 11.13 -20.95 15.58
C HIS A 615 12.52 -21.00 16.25
N GLY A 616 13.28 -22.06 15.97
CA GLY A 616 14.60 -22.28 16.55
C GLY A 616 14.60 -23.32 17.68
N GLU A 617 15.77 -23.53 18.28
CA GLU A 617 15.95 -24.44 19.42
C GLU A 617 15.09 -24.01 20.61
N ASP A 618 14.98 -22.70 20.86
CA ASP A 618 14.27 -22.10 21.99
C ASP A 618 12.87 -21.59 21.60
N ARG A 619 12.27 -22.13 20.53
CA ARG A 619 11.01 -21.65 19.94
C ARG A 619 9.85 -21.45 20.94
N ALA A 620 9.76 -22.28 21.97
CA ALA A 620 8.72 -22.18 22.98
C ALA A 620 9.00 -20.99 23.90
N ASP A 621 10.21 -20.89 24.42
CA ASP A 621 10.64 -19.86 25.37
C ASP A 621 10.54 -18.46 24.77
N ILE A 622 11.01 -18.28 23.52
CA ILE A 622 10.91 -16.97 22.85
C ILE A 622 9.45 -16.60 22.54
N ALA A 623 8.61 -17.57 22.13
CA ALA A 623 7.19 -17.32 21.88
C ALA A 623 6.45 -16.95 23.17
N GLU A 624 6.69 -17.68 24.26
CA GLU A 624 6.11 -17.41 25.57
C GLU A 624 6.54 -16.05 26.11
N ARG A 625 7.82 -15.68 25.98
CA ARG A 625 8.33 -14.37 26.38
C ARG A 625 7.58 -13.25 25.67
N VAL A 626 7.47 -13.31 24.34
CA VAL A 626 6.76 -12.27 23.56
C VAL A 626 5.27 -12.23 23.93
N VAL A 627 4.62 -13.39 24.11
CA VAL A 627 3.21 -13.44 24.54
C VAL A 627 3.00 -12.81 25.92
N ASN A 628 3.89 -13.08 26.88
CA ASN A 628 3.83 -12.52 28.22
C ASN A 628 3.97 -11.00 28.19
N GLU A 629 4.86 -10.47 27.34
CA GLU A 629 5.03 -9.03 27.16
C GLU A 629 3.83 -8.37 26.47
N ILE A 630 3.23 -9.01 25.45
CA ILE A 630 1.99 -8.50 24.83
C ILE A 630 0.86 -8.42 25.85
N ARG A 631 0.70 -9.45 26.69
CA ARG A 631 -0.30 -9.46 27.77
C ARG A 631 -0.02 -8.41 28.84
N ALA A 632 1.25 -8.20 29.21
CA ALA A 632 1.65 -7.18 30.16
C ALA A 632 1.35 -5.77 29.64
N TRP A 633 1.63 -5.52 28.36
CA TRP A 633 1.28 -4.27 27.69
C TRP A 633 -0.23 -4.00 27.71
N ASP A 634 -1.03 -4.99 27.30
CA ASP A 634 -2.49 -4.90 27.30
C ASP A 634 -3.06 -4.66 28.71
N ALA A 635 -2.56 -5.39 29.71
CA ALA A 635 -2.95 -5.22 31.11
C ALA A 635 -2.65 -3.81 31.67
N THR A 636 -1.69 -3.08 31.09
CA THR A 636 -1.39 -1.68 31.46
C THR A 636 -2.20 -0.64 30.69
N GLY A 637 -3.15 -1.09 29.87
CA GLY A 637 -4.06 -0.25 29.10
C GLY A 637 -3.86 -0.34 27.59
N GLY A 638 -2.79 -0.98 27.11
CA GLY A 638 -2.52 -1.16 25.67
C GLY A 638 -2.71 0.12 24.86
N ASN A 639 -3.53 0.04 23.81
CA ASN A 639 -3.91 1.19 22.97
C ASN A 639 -4.83 2.22 23.64
N SER A 640 -5.34 1.94 24.84
CA SER A 640 -6.11 2.89 25.65
C SER A 640 -5.25 3.66 26.65
N ALA A 641 -3.95 3.37 26.75
CA ALA A 641 -3.02 4.13 27.57
C ALA A 641 -2.67 5.47 26.90
N PRO A 642 -2.29 6.52 27.67
CA PRO A 642 -1.77 7.75 27.09
C PRO A 642 -0.53 7.48 26.23
N GLU A 643 -0.35 8.27 25.18
CA GLU A 643 0.84 8.19 24.34
C GLU A 643 2.11 8.42 25.16
N PRO A 644 3.20 7.66 24.89
CA PRO A 644 4.44 7.81 25.63
C PRO A 644 5.13 9.14 25.30
N GLY A 645 5.67 9.77 26.35
CA GLY A 645 6.60 10.90 26.22
C GLY A 645 8.02 10.42 25.94
N PHE A 646 8.87 11.33 25.44
CA PHE A 646 10.28 11.02 25.19
C PHE A 646 11.18 12.17 25.66
N ARG A 647 12.29 11.79 26.30
CA ARG A 647 13.36 12.71 26.71
C ARG A 647 14.70 12.14 26.31
N MET A 648 15.63 12.99 25.92
CA MET A 648 16.95 12.60 25.47
C MET A 648 18.03 13.42 26.18
N ALA A 649 19.15 12.78 26.48
CA ALA A 649 20.35 13.43 27.00
C ALA A 649 21.58 12.95 26.24
N VAL A 650 22.60 13.81 26.19
CA VAL A 650 23.90 13.54 25.55
C VAL A 650 25.02 13.88 26.54
N ALA A 651 26.24 13.39 26.27
CA ALA A 651 27.44 13.64 27.07
C ALA A 651 27.21 13.41 28.60
N ASP A 652 27.78 14.27 29.45
CA ASP A 652 27.74 14.16 30.92
C ASP A 652 26.32 14.26 31.50
N SER A 653 25.36 14.77 30.74
CA SER A 653 23.95 14.81 31.14
C SER A 653 23.28 13.44 31.06
N ARG A 654 23.84 12.46 30.34
CA ARG A 654 23.23 11.12 30.18
C ARG A 654 22.99 10.42 31.51
N GLU A 655 23.97 10.46 32.41
CA GLU A 655 23.86 9.78 33.70
C GLU A 655 22.81 10.44 34.61
N ARG A 656 22.57 11.74 34.42
CA ARG A 656 21.58 12.53 35.16
C ARG A 656 20.17 12.35 34.61
N LEU A 657 20.02 11.88 33.37
CA LEU A 657 18.73 11.50 32.82
C LEU A 657 18.32 10.12 33.38
N THR A 658 17.77 10.14 34.58
CA THR A 658 17.23 8.96 35.27
C THR A 658 15.71 8.85 35.06
N ALA A 659 15.17 7.65 35.28
CA ALA A 659 13.73 7.39 35.29
C ALA A 659 13.24 7.21 36.74
N GLY A 660 12.16 7.91 37.11
CA GLY A 660 11.50 7.76 38.42
C GLY A 660 10.49 6.61 38.44
N ASP A 661 9.56 6.61 37.46
CA ASP A 661 8.71 5.55 36.86
C ASP A 661 7.60 6.31 36.07
N PRO A 662 7.14 5.93 34.84
CA PRO A 662 7.51 4.78 34.00
C PRO A 662 8.18 5.18 32.66
N ARG A 663 9.11 4.44 32.01
CA ARG A 663 9.76 3.17 32.41
C ARG A 663 11.02 2.73 31.64
N PHE A 664 11.27 3.14 30.39
CA PHE A 664 12.36 2.54 29.58
C PHE A 664 13.54 3.46 29.37
N ILE A 665 14.75 2.95 29.62
CA ILE A 665 16.01 3.64 29.30
C ILE A 665 16.65 2.90 28.13
N VAL A 666 16.86 3.62 27.03
CA VAL A 666 17.55 3.13 25.85
C VAL A 666 18.88 3.87 25.75
N ASP A 667 19.95 3.19 26.15
CA ASP A 667 21.31 3.69 25.99
C ASP A 667 21.80 3.45 24.57
N LYS A 668 22.28 4.53 23.95
CA LYS A 668 22.87 4.53 22.61
C LYS A 668 24.33 5.02 22.70
N PRO A 669 25.14 4.90 21.65
CA PRO A 669 26.55 5.31 21.71
C PRO A 669 26.76 6.76 22.18
N TYR A 670 25.96 7.70 21.69
CA TYR A 670 26.09 9.13 21.94
C TYR A 670 24.97 9.70 22.83
N SER A 671 23.79 9.09 22.83
CA SER A 671 22.66 9.55 23.64
C SER A 671 22.10 8.51 24.59
N ARG A 672 21.30 8.99 25.54
CA ARG A 672 20.35 8.19 26.31
C ARG A 672 18.95 8.70 26.00
N LEU A 673 18.06 7.82 25.57
CA LEU A 673 16.64 8.11 25.38
C LEU A 673 15.86 7.49 26.55
N VAL A 674 14.96 8.26 27.15
CA VAL A 674 13.97 7.77 28.12
C VAL A 674 12.60 7.80 27.47
N VAL A 675 11.91 6.66 27.52
CA VAL A 675 10.51 6.52 27.09
C VAL A 675 9.62 6.58 28.33
N ASP A 676 8.87 7.66 28.43
CA ASP A 676 7.97 7.95 29.53
C ASP A 676 6.58 7.36 29.24
N TRP A 677 6.33 6.13 29.71
CA TRP A 677 5.14 5.36 29.39
C TRP A 677 4.12 5.40 30.52
N ALA A 678 3.16 6.32 30.50
CA ALA A 678 2.16 6.41 31.56
C ALA A 678 1.37 5.09 31.71
N ARG A 679 1.27 4.56 32.94
CA ARG A 679 0.36 3.45 33.26
C ARG A 679 -1.04 4.01 33.49
N LYS A 680 -2.07 3.28 33.06
CA LYS A 680 -3.43 3.52 33.54
C LYS A 680 -3.44 3.25 35.06
N GLY A 681 -3.83 4.26 35.83
CA GLY A 681 -3.89 4.20 37.31
C GLY A 681 -4.95 3.26 37.85
#